data_AF-A0A0G1N2D9-F1
#
_entry.id   AF-A0A0G1N2D9-F1
#
_cell.length_a   1.000
_cell.length_b   1.000
_cell.length_c   1.000
_cell.angle_alpha   90.00
_cell.angle_beta   90.00
_cell.angle_gamma   90.00
#
_symmetry.space_group_name_H-M   'P 1'
#
loop_
_entity.id
_entity.type
_entity.pdbx_description
1 polymer ?
#
loop_
_entity_poly.entity_id
_entity_poly.type
_entity_poly.pdbx_seq_one_letter_code
_entity_poly.pdbx_strand_id
1 'polypeptide(L)'
;MIKKYWLLAAVIYLGIAVFIFRQIIVSPGVVGMRDDWSVPPLKSQTLDLGRRIFYSWFSGTVISRSLGEYLGSVQGILSGIFGFDGGIYSKLIPLFSVAASGFFFYLLLGEYKIKEVPKFCAGLVYMMSPMVFNSVVSGYILFLISYALLPIFFLFFRRVVNGEPDAKVNIVISSIVLRLIIGQDNFILIASILSGLYLLLRVYTHWTGIRKIALMMVKVFFIYLITLLLSFEFILNLLANNTQSLGEIKAGGITWNTFVNPTLVGAFFLDGAGYSYFYSSILGAVSGVWLFISALLLTFYFSAFLAGGKLGKEVPFYGLLAVFSLFIFKGLHPPFGFINLLLAERLPLVMAAFRNAQYVTVLTSFAYGFLGAVALDFIISACQSRKLKVLFISVFLILFSFTIYPFLTGNFGGNLQTYQLDAQYENLNAKLRESSMDYSVLWLPPLQPLAYQQSKFAGIDPLVFGQPKRALGNSGRSKLEDSLFYDLYLLEDRNSIGSLLSFLNVGRVILRSDFESRHLDFMGPEWAKYKIYWTNDQLAQNVAAMDFLKKTEGFGPSIEVFRSPFLPKMYIPATTLTMASSTDALLKMSPYTQNSKGVAVIFSEQNPALDEHLINKANQGYEISPATLEYKKIDPTKYKVVIHKAKDLVTLAFLEPYNSWWSLYLSGNPPAVLKSDLISKITIYEVKDADVYEQANKQELENYLTLGMVSSLHNKDSYDKSGDKEIGFISKNLYGSIQNDNLPNGTTTENWTTTPVTEEARRVKINGYANGWLLDVRQLCNKSSKCLVNNDGTYDLLLTVEFGLQKYRVVGLLISGISLVACVLFLVIFVLVRMKKSPDRLLQKDTVVDNDLLSTGASGWKVNNHLLSTGASGWKFVSTAVKDMRLKIVGERKNLVLVIIVLLLMRFIGHTERYTDESSAQLILICSLIAVTGLVKMLAVSFGRCLVTPVENIRSGHKIFLNRLYNKRLILFLGISLWVIAVGQRFLTSEQIAFIIYLMASLVLVITSVTTGLLLITSLSLMAFSLLSNQAVVAQQLAILTYLLLFAVVFQQIIENKKSVNAQAL
;
A
#
# COMPACT_ATOMS: atom_id res chain seq x y z
N MET A 1 26.19 -20.19 -10.71
CA MET A 1 27.28 -19.58 -9.92
C MET A 1 26.72 -18.40 -9.14
N ILE A 2 26.40 -18.61 -7.86
CA ILE A 2 26.11 -17.52 -6.92
C ILE A 2 27.45 -16.83 -6.62
N LYS A 3 27.55 -15.51 -6.80
CA LYS A 3 28.78 -14.77 -6.47
C LYS A 3 29.06 -14.96 -4.97
N LYS A 4 30.28 -15.38 -4.59
CA LYS A 4 30.71 -15.69 -3.21
C LYS A 4 30.25 -14.67 -2.15
N TYR A 5 30.15 -13.40 -2.53
CA TYR A 5 29.75 -12.30 -1.65
C TYR A 5 28.24 -12.19 -1.37
N TRP A 6 27.37 -12.78 -2.19
CA TRP A 6 25.92 -12.66 -2.02
C TRP A 6 25.41 -13.40 -0.79
N LEU A 7 25.86 -14.65 -0.60
CA LEU A 7 25.49 -15.44 0.58
C LEU A 7 26.00 -14.77 1.85
N LEU A 8 27.24 -14.28 1.83
CA LEU A 8 27.82 -13.56 2.97
C LEU A 8 27.02 -12.30 3.29
N ALA A 9 26.68 -11.48 2.30
CA ALA A 9 25.87 -10.27 2.50
C ALA A 9 24.49 -10.61 3.08
N ALA A 10 23.80 -11.62 2.53
CA ALA A 10 22.50 -12.06 3.02
C ALA A 10 22.56 -12.51 4.50
N VAL A 11 23.56 -13.30 4.87
CA VAL A 11 23.78 -13.75 6.25
C VAL A 11 24.06 -12.56 7.19
N ILE A 12 24.85 -11.57 6.74
CA ILE A 12 25.15 -10.39 7.56
C ILE A 12 23.89 -9.53 7.76
N TYR A 13 23.11 -9.25 6.70
CA TYR A 13 21.85 -8.49 6.85
C TYR A 13 20.85 -9.20 7.76
N LEU A 14 20.74 -10.53 7.64
CA LEU A 14 19.92 -11.33 8.53
C LEU A 14 20.43 -11.25 9.97
N GLY A 15 21.74 -11.36 10.19
CA GLY A 15 22.35 -11.22 11.52
C GLY A 15 22.10 -9.84 12.15
N ILE A 16 22.16 -8.77 11.36
CA ILE A 16 21.84 -7.41 11.82
C ILE A 16 20.36 -7.29 12.16
N ALA A 17 19.45 -7.85 11.34
CA ALA A 17 18.02 -7.87 11.65
C ALA A 17 17.74 -8.65 12.94
N VAL A 18 18.34 -9.83 13.13
CA VAL A 18 18.24 -10.60 14.37
C VAL A 18 18.73 -9.77 15.57
N PHE A 19 19.83 -9.03 15.43
CA PHE A 19 20.33 -8.16 16.48
C PHE A 19 19.36 -7.00 16.81
N ILE A 20 18.77 -6.35 15.80
CA ILE A 20 17.78 -5.27 15.95
C ILE A 20 16.52 -5.77 16.66
N PHE A 21 16.07 -6.98 16.35
CA PHE A 21 14.87 -7.60 16.93
C PHE A 21 15.17 -8.47 18.16
N ARG A 22 16.40 -8.50 18.68
CA ARG A 22 16.85 -9.51 19.66
C ARG A 22 15.97 -9.63 20.89
N GLN A 23 15.47 -8.51 21.44
CA GLN A 23 14.62 -8.55 22.64
C GLN A 23 13.21 -9.06 22.30
N ILE A 24 12.73 -8.76 21.10
CA ILE A 24 11.41 -9.17 20.60
C ILE A 24 11.39 -10.66 20.26
N ILE A 25 12.45 -11.17 19.62
CA ILE A 25 12.59 -12.59 19.28
C ILE A 25 12.57 -13.45 20.56
N VAL A 26 13.33 -13.05 21.59
CA VAL A 26 13.43 -13.83 22.84
C VAL A 26 12.23 -13.64 23.76
N SER A 27 11.48 -12.55 23.62
CA SER A 27 10.27 -12.35 24.41
C SER A 27 9.17 -13.35 24.02
N PRO A 28 8.40 -13.91 24.98
CA PRO A 28 7.31 -14.84 24.68
C PRO A 28 6.12 -14.12 24.02
N GLY A 29 5.19 -14.89 23.45
CA GLY A 29 3.94 -14.36 22.91
C GLY A 29 4.06 -13.67 21.54
N VAL A 30 3.11 -12.79 21.26
CA VAL A 30 2.85 -12.17 19.95
C VAL A 30 3.19 -10.69 19.99
N VAL A 31 3.78 -10.15 18.91
CA VAL A 31 3.97 -8.71 18.77
C VAL A 31 2.62 -8.05 18.50
N GLY A 32 2.23 -7.08 19.31
CA GLY A 32 0.98 -6.36 19.10
C GLY A 32 0.63 -5.35 20.16
N MET A 33 -0.66 -5.02 20.22
CA MET A 33 -1.23 -3.98 21.09
C MET A 33 -0.59 -2.61 20.84
N ARG A 34 -0.31 -2.28 19.58
CA ARG A 34 0.09 -0.94 19.14
C ARG A 34 -0.32 -0.72 17.70
N ASP A 35 -1.04 0.36 17.40
CA ASP A 35 -1.54 0.69 16.06
C ASP A 35 -2.14 -0.54 15.33
N ASP A 36 -1.66 -0.84 14.11
CA ASP A 36 -2.26 -1.76 13.14
C ASP A 36 -1.72 -3.21 13.25
N TRP A 37 -1.09 -3.57 14.37
CA TRP A 37 -0.69 -4.94 14.65
C TRP A 37 -1.92 -5.86 14.79
N SER A 38 -2.32 -6.48 13.69
CA SER A 38 -3.56 -7.26 13.51
C SER A 38 -3.29 -8.75 13.22
N VAL A 39 -2.16 -9.28 13.68
CA VAL A 39 -1.80 -10.69 13.48
C VAL A 39 -2.61 -11.56 14.45
N PRO A 40 -3.46 -12.48 13.97
CA PRO A 40 -4.20 -13.38 14.85
C PRO A 40 -3.22 -14.24 15.66
N PRO A 41 -3.37 -14.31 16.99
CA PRO A 41 -2.41 -14.99 17.85
C PRO A 41 -2.48 -16.52 17.70
N LEU A 42 -3.68 -17.07 17.51
CA LEU A 42 -3.90 -18.52 17.50
C LEU A 42 -3.68 -19.13 16.11
N LYS A 43 -3.08 -20.32 16.07
CA LYS A 43 -2.89 -21.11 14.83
C LYS A 43 -4.20 -21.43 14.10
N SER A 44 -5.26 -21.69 14.86
CA SER A 44 -6.59 -21.96 14.31
C SER A 44 -7.15 -20.75 13.54
N GLN A 45 -6.89 -19.53 14.03
CA GLN A 45 -7.34 -18.30 13.40
C GLN A 45 -6.54 -17.98 12.14
N THR A 46 -5.23 -18.21 12.13
CA THR A 46 -4.39 -18.01 10.93
C THR A 46 -4.80 -18.96 9.80
N LEU A 47 -5.20 -20.20 10.12
CA LEU A 47 -5.77 -21.15 9.15
C LEU A 47 -7.09 -20.63 8.54
N ASP A 48 -7.99 -20.09 9.36
CA ASP A 48 -9.25 -19.53 8.88
C ASP A 48 -9.04 -18.27 8.04
N LEU A 49 -8.09 -17.42 8.43
CA LEU A 49 -7.70 -16.25 7.67
C LEU A 49 -7.19 -16.65 6.27
N GLY A 50 -6.48 -17.78 6.15
CA GLY A 50 -6.05 -18.31 4.87
C GLY A 50 -7.19 -18.74 3.94
N ARG A 51 -8.32 -19.21 4.49
CA ARG A 51 -9.50 -19.62 3.71
C ARG A 51 -10.27 -18.44 3.13
N ARG A 52 -10.07 -17.24 3.67
CA ARG A 52 -10.73 -16.00 3.23
C ARG A 52 -10.56 -15.74 1.73
N ILE A 53 -9.42 -16.12 1.15
CA ILE A 53 -9.13 -15.87 -0.27
C ILE A 53 -10.16 -16.50 -1.22
N PHE A 54 -10.83 -17.59 -0.82
CA PHE A 54 -11.79 -18.30 -1.67
C PHE A 54 -13.17 -17.65 -1.72
N TYR A 55 -13.44 -16.67 -0.85
CA TYR A 55 -14.76 -16.06 -0.72
C TYR A 55 -14.73 -14.59 -1.08
N SER A 56 -15.84 -14.09 -1.61
CA SER A 56 -16.09 -12.67 -1.88
C SER A 56 -16.87 -11.99 -0.75
N TRP A 57 -17.50 -12.76 0.14
CA TRP A 57 -18.12 -12.33 1.38
C TRP A 57 -17.54 -13.14 2.53
N PHE A 58 -17.13 -12.48 3.61
CA PHE A 58 -16.67 -13.18 4.81
C PHE A 58 -16.90 -12.32 6.05
N SER A 59 -17.37 -12.96 7.12
CA SER A 59 -17.64 -12.32 8.40
C SER A 59 -18.46 -11.02 8.28
N GLY A 60 -19.47 -10.97 7.40
CA GLY A 60 -20.35 -9.82 7.23
C GLY A 60 -19.78 -8.66 6.41
N THR A 61 -18.71 -8.88 5.64
CA THR A 61 -18.11 -7.85 4.78
C THR A 61 -17.75 -8.39 3.40
N VAL A 62 -17.80 -7.50 2.40
CA VAL A 62 -17.28 -7.80 1.06
C VAL A 62 -15.75 -7.83 1.11
N ILE A 63 -15.16 -8.93 0.66
CA ILE A 63 -13.71 -9.07 0.47
C ILE A 63 -13.36 -8.49 -0.90
N SER A 64 -13.51 -7.18 -1.03
CA SER A 64 -13.17 -6.41 -2.22
C SER A 64 -12.19 -5.27 -1.93
N ARG A 65 -11.70 -5.16 -0.67
CA ARG A 65 -11.06 -3.94 -0.19
C ARG A 65 -9.54 -3.85 -0.35
N SER A 66 -8.80 -4.94 -0.62
CA SER A 66 -7.34 -4.84 -0.74
C SER A 66 -6.70 -5.89 -1.66
N LEU A 67 -5.70 -5.46 -2.45
CA LEU A 67 -4.81 -6.32 -3.21
C LEU A 67 -3.88 -7.19 -2.32
N GLY A 68 -3.80 -6.86 -1.02
CA GLY A 68 -2.94 -7.46 -0.01
C GLY A 68 -3.50 -8.70 0.71
N GLU A 69 -4.72 -9.14 0.39
CA GLU A 69 -5.37 -10.32 0.99
C GLU A 69 -4.55 -11.62 0.83
N TYR A 70 -3.57 -11.66 -0.08
CA TYR A 70 -2.67 -12.81 -0.23
C TYR A 70 -1.86 -13.11 1.04
N LEU A 71 -1.61 -12.11 1.90
CA LEU A 71 -0.81 -12.31 3.12
C LEU A 71 -1.51 -13.28 4.08
N GLY A 72 -2.84 -13.18 4.23
CA GLY A 72 -3.62 -14.13 5.02
C GLY A 72 -3.53 -15.55 4.46
N SER A 73 -3.50 -15.70 3.13
CA SER A 73 -3.30 -17.00 2.47
C SER A 73 -1.92 -17.58 2.74
N VAL A 74 -0.87 -16.75 2.65
CA VAL A 74 0.50 -17.16 2.98
C VAL A 74 0.60 -17.59 4.44
N GLN A 75 -0.03 -16.85 5.35
CA GLN A 75 -0.11 -17.24 6.77
C GLN A 75 -0.83 -18.57 6.92
N GLY A 76 -2.02 -18.76 6.35
CA GLY A 76 -2.75 -20.03 6.44
C GLY A 76 -1.96 -21.23 5.89
N ILE A 77 -1.28 -21.07 4.74
CA ILE A 77 -0.44 -22.13 4.15
C ILE A 77 0.72 -22.50 5.08
N LEU A 78 1.45 -21.49 5.56
CA LEU A 78 2.58 -21.70 6.46
C LEU A 78 2.13 -22.30 7.81
N SER A 79 0.92 -21.97 8.28
CA SER A 79 0.34 -22.49 9.52
C SER A 79 -0.04 -23.96 9.35
N GLY A 80 -0.57 -24.32 8.17
CA GLY A 80 -0.93 -25.69 7.82
C GLY A 80 0.29 -26.60 7.64
N ILE A 81 1.34 -26.12 6.96
CA ILE A 81 2.54 -26.92 6.65
C ILE A 81 3.50 -27.00 7.83
N PHE A 82 3.80 -25.87 8.47
CA PHE A 82 4.86 -25.77 9.49
C PHE A 82 4.30 -25.62 10.92
N GLY A 83 3.00 -25.50 11.08
CA GLY A 83 2.38 -25.34 12.40
C GLY A 83 2.59 -23.96 13.03
N PHE A 84 2.95 -22.94 12.24
CA PHE A 84 3.22 -21.60 12.76
C PHE A 84 1.97 -20.94 13.36
N ASP A 85 2.15 -20.26 14.50
CA ASP A 85 1.14 -19.43 15.17
C ASP A 85 1.42 -17.93 14.92
N GLY A 86 0.56 -17.07 15.47
CA GLY A 86 0.71 -15.62 15.38
C GLY A 86 2.00 -15.08 16.00
N GLY A 87 2.52 -15.74 17.03
CA GLY A 87 3.77 -15.37 17.70
C GLY A 87 4.95 -15.50 16.77
N ILE A 88 5.02 -16.60 16.03
CA ILE A 88 6.07 -16.83 15.02
C ILE A 88 5.92 -15.83 13.87
N TYR A 89 4.72 -15.62 13.33
CA TYR A 89 4.52 -14.69 12.20
C TYR A 89 4.88 -13.25 12.53
N SER A 90 4.35 -12.75 13.65
CA SER A 90 4.52 -11.37 14.07
C SER A 90 5.99 -11.01 14.33
N LYS A 91 6.86 -12.00 14.57
CA LYS A 91 8.31 -11.82 14.75
C LYS A 91 9.10 -12.04 13.45
N LEU A 92 8.83 -13.13 12.72
CA LEU A 92 9.63 -13.51 11.56
C LEU A 92 9.37 -12.62 10.34
N ILE A 93 8.12 -12.26 10.06
CA ILE A 93 7.79 -11.47 8.87
C ILE A 93 8.48 -10.10 8.88
N PRO A 94 8.36 -9.25 9.92
CA PRO A 94 9.06 -7.96 9.93
C PRO A 94 10.58 -8.14 9.91
N LEU A 95 11.12 -9.12 10.64
CA LEU A 95 12.55 -9.42 10.67
C LEU A 95 13.09 -9.75 9.28
N PHE A 96 12.45 -10.69 8.56
CA PHE A 96 12.85 -11.06 7.21
C PHE A 96 12.63 -9.93 6.22
N SER A 97 11.56 -9.14 6.36
CA SER A 97 11.31 -7.99 5.48
C SER A 97 12.39 -6.91 5.65
N VAL A 98 12.80 -6.61 6.88
CA VAL A 98 13.90 -5.67 7.16
C VAL A 98 15.24 -6.22 6.65
N ALA A 99 15.56 -7.50 6.89
CA ALA A 99 16.78 -8.11 6.34
C ALA A 99 16.79 -8.10 4.80
N ALA A 100 15.65 -8.45 4.19
CA ALA A 100 15.49 -8.53 2.75
C ALA A 100 15.61 -7.16 2.10
N SER A 101 15.11 -6.08 2.70
CA SER A 101 15.22 -4.73 2.13
C SER A 101 16.68 -4.32 1.92
N GLY A 102 17.54 -4.52 2.91
CA GLY A 102 18.98 -4.24 2.79
C GLY A 102 19.69 -5.13 1.77
N PHE A 103 19.42 -6.44 1.82
CA PHE A 103 20.02 -7.40 0.89
C PHE A 103 19.60 -7.17 -0.57
N PHE A 104 18.31 -6.94 -0.81
CA PHE A 104 17.78 -6.70 -2.14
C PHE A 104 18.23 -5.37 -2.72
N PHE A 105 18.40 -4.34 -1.89
CA PHE A 105 19.03 -3.09 -2.31
C PHE A 105 20.51 -3.28 -2.68
N TYR A 106 21.25 -4.07 -1.90
CA TYR A 106 22.63 -4.47 -2.24
C TYR A 106 22.71 -5.20 -3.59
N LEU A 107 21.78 -6.11 -3.89
CA LEU A 107 21.71 -6.80 -5.18
C LEU A 107 21.41 -5.83 -6.33
N LEU A 108 20.46 -4.90 -6.16
CA LEU A 108 20.17 -3.85 -7.12
C LEU A 108 21.41 -3.02 -7.46
N LEU A 109 22.19 -2.63 -6.45
CA LEU A 109 23.39 -1.83 -6.67
C LEU A 109 24.50 -2.61 -7.42
N GLY A 110 24.38 -3.94 -7.51
CA GLY A 110 25.24 -4.80 -8.33
C GLY A 110 25.18 -4.51 -9.83
N GLU A 111 24.11 -3.87 -10.32
CA GLU A 111 23.98 -3.45 -11.73
C GLU A 111 24.78 -2.19 -12.06
N TYR A 112 25.32 -1.52 -11.04
CA TYR A 112 26.13 -0.33 -11.21
C TYR A 112 27.60 -0.67 -10.96
N LYS A 113 28.50 0.13 -11.54
CA LYS A 113 29.95 0.01 -11.36
C LYS A 113 30.40 0.53 -9.98
N ILE A 114 29.77 0.06 -8.92
CA ILE A 114 30.01 0.42 -7.52
C ILE A 114 30.68 -0.77 -6.81
N LYS A 115 31.69 -0.50 -5.97
CA LYS A 115 32.41 -1.53 -5.20
C LYS A 115 31.55 -2.18 -4.11
N GLU A 116 31.91 -3.38 -3.69
CA GLU A 116 31.12 -4.21 -2.75
C GLU A 116 30.82 -3.53 -1.41
N VAL A 117 31.80 -2.87 -0.78
CA VAL A 117 31.61 -2.22 0.52
C VAL A 117 30.61 -1.04 0.46
N PRO A 118 30.72 -0.08 -0.48
CA PRO A 118 29.69 0.94 -0.66
C PRO A 118 28.29 0.38 -0.91
N LYS A 119 28.17 -0.70 -1.69
CA LYS A 119 26.88 -1.36 -1.94
C LYS A 119 26.29 -1.93 -0.65
N PHE A 120 27.13 -2.54 0.19
CA PHE A 120 26.72 -3.06 1.49
C PHE A 120 26.29 -1.92 2.44
N CYS A 121 27.09 -0.85 2.56
CA CYS A 121 26.71 0.30 3.38
C CYS A 121 25.39 0.95 2.93
N ALA A 122 25.15 1.05 1.63
CA ALA A 122 23.91 1.59 1.09
C ALA A 122 22.68 0.72 1.37
N GLY A 123 22.84 -0.60 1.37
CA GLY A 123 21.77 -1.49 1.82
C GLY A 123 21.46 -1.32 3.30
N LEU A 124 22.44 -1.01 4.16
CA LEU A 124 22.17 -0.64 5.57
C LEU A 124 21.37 0.67 5.68
N VAL A 125 21.70 1.68 4.88
CA VAL A 125 20.96 2.97 4.84
C VAL A 125 19.49 2.75 4.44
N TYR A 126 19.24 1.90 3.45
CA TYR A 126 17.88 1.55 3.03
C TYR A 126 17.16 0.71 4.11
N MET A 127 17.83 -0.31 4.66
CA MET A 127 17.31 -1.20 5.70
C MET A 127 16.88 -0.47 6.97
N MET A 128 17.62 0.55 7.39
CA MET A 128 17.47 1.20 8.71
C MET A 128 17.07 2.67 8.59
N SER A 129 16.13 2.98 7.69
CA SER A 129 15.59 4.33 7.58
C SER A 129 14.52 4.61 8.66
N PRO A 130 14.35 5.87 9.11
CA PRO A 130 13.31 6.25 10.07
C PRO A 130 11.90 5.81 9.65
N MET A 131 11.62 5.80 8.34
CA MET A 131 10.40 5.26 7.79
C MET A 131 10.21 3.77 8.13
N VAL A 132 11.23 2.93 7.89
CA VAL A 132 11.18 1.49 8.23
C VAL A 132 10.94 1.31 9.72
N PHE A 133 11.57 2.11 10.57
CA PHE A 133 11.34 2.09 12.02
C PHE A 133 9.86 2.33 12.35
N ASN A 134 9.31 3.43 11.84
CA ASN A 134 7.92 3.81 12.09
C ASN A 134 6.96 2.72 11.58
N SER A 135 7.23 2.14 10.40
CA SER A 135 6.40 1.06 9.85
C SER A 135 6.49 -0.26 10.63
N VAL A 136 7.65 -0.62 11.20
CA VAL A 136 7.75 -1.77 12.11
C VAL A 136 6.94 -1.50 13.38
N VAL A 137 7.10 -0.33 13.98
CA VAL A 137 6.40 0.03 15.22
C VAL A 137 4.88 0.03 15.03
N SER A 138 4.39 0.59 13.91
CA SER A 138 2.96 0.64 13.60
C SER A 138 2.34 -0.68 13.14
N GLY A 139 3.15 -1.72 12.88
CA GLY A 139 2.63 -3.00 12.39
C GLY A 139 2.22 -2.99 10.91
N TYR A 140 2.83 -2.12 10.09
CA TYR A 140 2.53 -2.02 8.65
C TYR A 140 3.24 -3.14 7.87
N ILE A 141 2.82 -4.39 8.09
CA ILE A 141 3.51 -5.58 7.56
C ILE A 141 3.54 -5.60 6.03
N LEU A 142 2.41 -5.31 5.36
CA LEU A 142 2.34 -5.25 3.90
C LEU A 142 3.26 -4.17 3.33
N PHE A 143 3.34 -3.01 3.99
CA PHE A 143 4.27 -1.96 3.63
C PHE A 143 5.73 -2.45 3.67
N LEU A 144 6.14 -3.14 4.74
CA LEU A 144 7.50 -3.63 4.90
C LEU A 144 7.88 -4.65 3.82
N ILE A 145 6.96 -5.56 3.47
CA ILE A 145 7.15 -6.53 2.40
C ILE A 145 7.32 -5.81 1.05
N SER A 146 6.42 -4.88 0.73
CA SER A 146 6.47 -4.11 -0.52
C SER A 146 7.71 -3.23 -0.62
N TYR A 147 8.12 -2.60 0.48
CA TYR A 147 9.35 -1.84 0.59
C TYR A 147 10.58 -2.73 0.34
N ALA A 148 10.62 -3.91 0.96
CA ALA A 148 11.72 -4.85 0.77
C ALA A 148 11.84 -5.33 -0.67
N LEU A 149 10.72 -5.59 -1.34
CA LEU A 149 10.68 -6.13 -2.71
C LEU A 149 10.93 -5.08 -3.81
N LEU A 150 10.72 -3.80 -3.53
CA LEU A 150 10.87 -2.70 -4.51
C LEU A 150 12.23 -2.70 -5.23
N PRO A 151 13.39 -2.90 -4.56
CA PRO A 151 14.68 -2.96 -5.23
C PRO A 151 14.83 -4.16 -6.19
N ILE A 152 14.23 -5.32 -5.87
CA ILE A 152 14.23 -6.48 -6.78
C ILE A 152 13.36 -6.22 -8.00
N PHE A 153 12.16 -5.65 -7.82
CA PHE A 153 11.35 -5.24 -8.95
C PHE A 153 12.15 -4.30 -9.86
N PHE A 154 12.76 -3.27 -9.28
CA PHE A 154 13.49 -2.28 -10.05
C PHE A 154 14.75 -2.86 -10.71
N LEU A 155 15.43 -3.81 -10.08
CA LEU A 155 16.55 -4.56 -10.67
C LEU A 155 16.14 -5.22 -12.00
N PHE A 156 15.10 -6.06 -11.96
CA PHE A 156 14.67 -6.79 -13.14
C PHE A 156 14.00 -5.89 -14.18
N PHE A 157 13.26 -4.87 -13.74
CA PHE A 157 12.70 -3.84 -14.61
C PHE A 157 13.79 -3.12 -15.40
N ARG A 158 14.88 -2.69 -14.74
CA ARG A 158 16.03 -2.06 -15.40
C ARG A 158 16.64 -2.98 -16.45
N ARG A 159 16.81 -4.27 -16.16
CA ARG A 159 17.33 -5.24 -17.14
C ARG A 159 16.46 -5.35 -18.39
N VAL A 160 15.13 -5.31 -18.23
CA VAL A 160 14.19 -5.29 -19.36
C VAL A 160 14.36 -4.03 -20.20
N VAL A 161 14.38 -2.86 -19.55
CA VAL A 161 14.49 -1.54 -20.19
C VAL A 161 15.86 -1.34 -20.86
N ASN A 162 16.93 -1.85 -20.26
CA ASN A 162 18.29 -1.74 -20.78
C ASN A 162 18.61 -2.77 -21.88
N GLY A 163 17.70 -3.72 -22.14
CA GLY A 163 17.86 -4.73 -23.18
C GLY A 163 18.86 -5.82 -22.83
N GLU A 164 19.03 -6.13 -21.55
CA GLU A 164 19.87 -7.23 -21.07
C GLU A 164 19.38 -8.60 -21.61
N PRO A 165 20.26 -9.62 -21.64
CA PRO A 165 19.88 -10.98 -22.01
C PRO A 165 18.69 -11.51 -21.19
N ASP A 166 18.01 -12.51 -21.72
CA ASP A 166 16.89 -13.20 -21.05
C ASP A 166 15.70 -12.28 -20.70
N ALA A 167 15.42 -11.28 -21.55
CA ALA A 167 14.33 -10.32 -21.34
C ALA A 167 12.98 -10.94 -20.94
N LYS A 168 12.63 -12.13 -21.47
CA LYS A 168 11.40 -12.85 -21.11
C LYS A 168 11.37 -13.27 -19.63
N VAL A 169 12.50 -13.76 -19.11
CA VAL A 169 12.64 -14.12 -17.69
C VAL A 169 12.56 -12.89 -16.81
N ASN A 170 13.24 -11.81 -17.19
CA ASN A 170 13.20 -10.55 -16.46
C ASN A 170 11.78 -9.96 -16.44
N ILE A 171 11.01 -10.08 -17.52
CA ILE A 171 9.59 -9.67 -17.56
C ILE A 171 8.79 -10.48 -16.54
N VAL A 172 8.85 -11.82 -16.58
CA VAL A 172 8.08 -12.70 -15.68
C VAL A 172 8.43 -12.44 -14.21
N ILE A 173 9.72 -12.35 -13.87
CA ILE A 173 10.14 -12.05 -12.49
C ILE A 173 9.66 -10.67 -12.06
N SER A 174 9.81 -9.64 -12.92
CA SER A 174 9.32 -8.29 -12.61
C SER A 174 7.81 -8.28 -12.35
N SER A 175 7.04 -9.04 -13.13
CA SER A 175 5.58 -9.13 -12.96
C SER A 175 5.16 -9.82 -11.66
N ILE A 176 5.80 -10.93 -11.29
CA ILE A 176 5.52 -11.62 -10.02
C ILE A 176 5.87 -10.71 -8.84
N VAL A 177 7.04 -10.07 -8.88
CA VAL A 177 7.47 -9.18 -7.80
C VAL A 177 6.58 -7.94 -7.72
N LEU A 178 6.18 -7.37 -8.86
CA LEU A 178 5.23 -6.26 -8.87
C LEU A 178 3.87 -6.67 -8.29
N ARG A 179 3.36 -7.86 -8.61
CA ARG A 179 2.12 -8.40 -8.00
C ARG A 179 2.20 -8.45 -6.48
N LEU A 180 3.33 -8.87 -5.92
CA LEU A 180 3.53 -8.92 -4.48
C LEU A 180 3.63 -7.52 -3.86
N ILE A 181 4.35 -6.60 -4.53
CA ILE A 181 4.50 -5.20 -4.11
C ILE A 181 3.16 -4.48 -4.04
N ILE A 182 2.29 -4.65 -5.04
CA ILE A 182 0.96 -3.98 -5.04
C ILE A 182 -0.01 -4.55 -4.01
N GLY A 183 0.40 -5.54 -3.19
CA GLY A 183 -0.35 -5.94 -2.00
C GLY A 183 -0.60 -4.80 -1.03
N GLN A 184 0.35 -3.87 -0.95
CA GLN A 184 0.11 -2.56 -0.37
C GLN A 184 -0.40 -1.65 -1.50
N ASP A 185 -1.67 -1.25 -1.45
CA ASP A 185 -2.33 -0.55 -2.56
C ASP A 185 -1.53 0.68 -3.03
N ASN A 186 -0.96 1.45 -2.10
CA ASN A 186 -0.20 2.67 -2.39
C ASN A 186 1.10 2.42 -3.18
N PHE A 187 1.65 1.20 -3.12
CA PHE A 187 2.87 0.87 -3.85
C PHE A 187 2.66 0.70 -5.35
N ILE A 188 1.41 0.55 -5.83
CA ILE A 188 1.15 0.63 -7.27
C ILE A 188 1.65 1.97 -7.83
N LEU A 189 1.34 3.06 -7.12
CA LEU A 189 1.73 4.41 -7.50
C LEU A 189 3.24 4.61 -7.33
N ILE A 190 3.83 4.16 -6.22
CA ILE A 190 5.28 4.25 -5.97
C ILE A 190 6.08 3.53 -7.06
N ALA A 191 5.73 2.27 -7.36
CA ALA A 191 6.41 1.48 -8.38
C ALA A 191 6.22 2.07 -9.78
N SER A 192 5.02 2.57 -10.10
CA SER A 192 4.74 3.24 -11.38
C SER A 192 5.47 4.57 -11.53
N ILE A 193 5.58 5.41 -10.48
CA ILE A 193 6.37 6.64 -10.51
C ILE A 193 7.85 6.31 -10.74
N LEU A 194 8.42 5.39 -9.94
CA LEU A 194 9.82 5.02 -10.05
C LEU A 194 10.16 4.46 -11.44
N SER A 195 9.38 3.50 -11.92
CA SER A 195 9.59 2.86 -13.23
C SER A 195 9.30 3.79 -14.39
N GLY A 196 8.27 4.63 -14.30
CA GLY A 196 7.90 5.62 -15.31
C GLY A 196 8.96 6.72 -15.47
N LEU A 197 9.43 7.31 -14.36
CA LEU A 197 10.50 8.31 -14.40
C LEU A 197 11.81 7.72 -14.94
N TYR A 198 12.13 6.47 -14.58
CA TYR A 198 13.30 5.78 -15.14
C TYR A 198 13.16 5.53 -16.65
N LEU A 199 11.97 5.14 -17.11
CA LEU A 199 11.69 4.95 -18.52
C LEU A 199 11.88 6.25 -19.31
N LEU A 200 11.39 7.38 -18.79
CA LEU A 200 11.61 8.71 -19.37
C LEU A 200 13.10 9.06 -19.45
N LEU A 201 13.87 8.80 -18.38
CA LEU A 201 15.32 8.98 -18.38
C LEU A 201 15.97 8.15 -19.49
N ARG A 202 15.56 6.89 -19.67
CA ARG A 202 16.14 6.00 -20.68
C ARG A 202 15.79 6.43 -22.11
N VAL A 203 14.56 6.85 -22.37
CA VAL A 203 14.16 7.45 -23.65
C VAL A 203 15.00 8.70 -23.95
N TYR A 204 15.16 9.58 -22.95
CA TYR A 204 15.93 10.82 -23.10
C TYR A 204 17.42 10.58 -23.35
N THR A 205 18.03 9.65 -22.61
CA THR A 205 19.49 9.43 -22.65
C THR A 205 19.94 8.54 -23.80
N HIS A 206 19.11 7.60 -24.23
CA HIS A 206 19.45 6.60 -25.24
C HIS A 206 18.39 6.58 -26.35
N TRP A 207 18.13 7.76 -26.94
CA TRP A 207 17.28 7.86 -28.11
C TRP A 207 17.88 7.05 -29.27
N THR A 208 17.32 5.86 -29.50
CA THR A 208 17.87 4.87 -30.45
C THR A 208 16.94 4.63 -31.64
N GLY A 209 15.96 5.53 -31.83
CA GLY A 209 14.94 5.46 -32.87
C GLY A 209 13.61 4.89 -32.37
N ILE A 210 12.51 5.30 -33.02
CA ILE A 210 11.14 5.02 -32.56
C ILE A 210 10.83 3.52 -32.44
N ARG A 211 11.41 2.68 -33.32
CA ARG A 211 11.22 1.22 -33.29
C ARG A 211 11.78 0.58 -32.03
N LYS A 212 12.98 0.98 -31.58
CA LYS A 212 13.60 0.44 -30.36
C LYS A 212 12.86 0.90 -29.11
N ILE A 213 12.40 2.15 -29.09
CA ILE A 213 11.54 2.70 -28.03
C ILE A 213 10.22 1.91 -27.98
N ALA A 214 9.56 1.70 -29.11
CA ALA A 214 8.32 0.93 -29.17
C ALA A 214 8.51 -0.51 -28.64
N LEU A 215 9.59 -1.21 -29.03
CA LEU A 215 9.90 -2.54 -28.51
C LEU A 215 10.12 -2.54 -26.98
N MET A 216 10.78 -1.52 -26.45
CA MET A 216 10.94 -1.34 -25.00
C MET A 216 9.59 -1.12 -24.31
N MET A 217 8.73 -0.25 -24.86
CA MET A 217 7.37 -0.01 -24.36
C MET A 217 6.52 -1.29 -24.36
N VAL A 218 6.60 -2.10 -25.42
CA VAL A 218 5.90 -3.39 -25.49
C VAL A 218 6.37 -4.34 -24.38
N LYS A 219 7.68 -4.44 -24.13
CA LYS A 219 8.18 -5.27 -23.02
C LYS A 219 7.69 -4.78 -21.66
N VAL A 220 7.70 -3.46 -21.43
CA VAL A 220 7.17 -2.87 -20.19
C VAL A 220 5.67 -3.12 -20.06
N PHE A 221 4.92 -2.98 -21.15
CA PHE A 221 3.48 -3.30 -21.19
C PHE A 221 3.22 -4.74 -20.75
N PHE A 222 4.01 -5.72 -21.22
CA PHE A 222 3.87 -7.11 -20.78
C PHE A 222 4.15 -7.29 -19.27
N ILE A 223 5.02 -6.49 -18.65
CA ILE A 223 5.22 -6.55 -17.20
C ILE A 223 3.90 -6.26 -16.47
N TYR A 224 3.26 -5.15 -16.85
CA TYR A 224 2.00 -4.70 -16.26
C TYR A 224 0.83 -5.61 -16.64
N LEU A 225 0.77 -6.12 -17.87
CA LEU A 225 -0.27 -7.05 -18.32
C LEU A 225 -0.22 -8.37 -17.54
N ILE A 226 0.96 -8.98 -17.36
CA ILE A 226 1.07 -10.21 -16.56
C ILE A 226 0.73 -9.92 -15.10
N THR A 227 1.15 -8.76 -14.56
CA THR A 227 0.76 -8.36 -13.19
C THR A 227 -0.75 -8.23 -13.04
N LEU A 228 -1.43 -7.66 -14.05
CA LEU A 228 -2.89 -7.56 -14.11
C LEU A 228 -3.54 -8.95 -14.10
N LEU A 229 -3.03 -9.89 -14.91
CA LEU A 229 -3.51 -11.26 -14.96
C LEU A 229 -3.29 -12.03 -13.65
N LEU A 230 -2.19 -11.75 -12.93
CA LEU A 230 -1.91 -12.30 -11.60
C LEU A 230 -2.75 -11.66 -10.49
N SER A 231 -3.45 -10.56 -10.78
CA SER A 231 -4.31 -9.82 -9.84
C SER A 231 -5.79 -9.92 -10.19
N PHE A 232 -6.15 -10.80 -11.11
CA PHE A 232 -7.49 -10.85 -11.71
C PHE A 232 -8.57 -11.27 -10.72
N GLU A 233 -8.21 -12.06 -9.70
CA GLU A 233 -9.06 -12.45 -8.55
C GLU A 233 -9.60 -11.27 -7.75
N PHE A 234 -8.88 -10.14 -7.80
CA PHE A 234 -9.27 -8.91 -7.14
C PHE A 234 -9.92 -7.93 -8.12
N ILE A 235 -9.30 -7.71 -9.28
CA ILE A 235 -9.74 -6.71 -10.26
C ILE A 235 -11.15 -7.00 -10.73
N LEU A 236 -11.50 -8.27 -10.96
CA LEU A 236 -12.84 -8.61 -11.44
C LEU A 236 -13.92 -8.32 -10.40
N ASN A 237 -13.65 -8.57 -9.11
CA ASN A 237 -14.54 -8.20 -8.01
C ASN A 237 -14.67 -6.68 -7.88
N LEU A 238 -13.56 -5.94 -8.01
CA LEU A 238 -13.56 -4.47 -7.94
C LEU A 238 -14.38 -3.87 -9.07
N LEU A 239 -14.19 -4.34 -10.31
CA LEU A 239 -14.93 -3.90 -11.50
C LEU A 239 -16.40 -4.27 -11.44
N ALA A 240 -16.75 -5.41 -10.84
CA ALA A 240 -18.14 -5.77 -10.62
C ALA A 240 -18.80 -4.83 -9.59
N ASN A 241 -18.10 -4.48 -8.50
CA ASN A 241 -18.65 -3.69 -7.40
C ASN A 241 -18.67 -2.15 -7.63
N ASN A 242 -18.56 -1.69 -8.88
CA ASN A 242 -18.12 -0.34 -9.24
C ASN A 242 -19.13 0.82 -9.03
N THR A 243 -20.32 0.55 -8.46
CA THR A 243 -21.34 1.57 -8.21
C THR A 243 -21.22 2.26 -6.85
N GLN A 244 -20.62 1.62 -5.85
CA GLN A 244 -20.34 2.23 -4.53
C GLN A 244 -18.92 2.84 -4.45
N SER A 245 -17.95 2.31 -5.19
CA SER A 245 -16.52 2.63 -5.04
C SER A 245 -16.15 4.07 -5.43
N LEU A 246 -16.72 4.65 -6.49
CA LEU A 246 -16.35 6.00 -6.95
C LEU A 246 -16.78 7.11 -5.98
N GLY A 247 -17.93 6.94 -5.31
CA GLY A 247 -18.40 7.86 -4.27
C GLY A 247 -17.57 7.74 -3.00
N GLU A 248 -17.23 6.53 -2.58
CA GLU A 248 -16.38 6.25 -1.41
C GLU A 248 -14.92 6.67 -1.63
N ILE A 249 -14.36 6.51 -2.84
CA ILE A 249 -13.01 6.98 -3.20
C ILE A 249 -12.93 8.51 -3.16
N LYS A 250 -13.99 9.21 -3.59
CA LYS A 250 -14.08 10.68 -3.46
C LYS A 250 -14.27 11.13 -2.02
N ALA A 251 -15.12 10.44 -1.26
CA ALA A 251 -15.38 10.75 0.16
C ALA A 251 -14.19 10.44 1.08
N GLY A 252 -13.38 9.42 0.75
CA GLY A 252 -12.16 9.04 1.48
C GLY A 252 -10.86 9.66 0.95
N GLY A 253 -10.93 10.49 -0.10
CA GLY A 253 -9.75 10.91 -0.86
C GLY A 253 -8.93 12.05 -0.26
N ILE A 254 -9.55 12.83 0.63
CA ILE A 254 -8.87 13.87 1.41
C ILE A 254 -9.25 13.64 2.86
N THR A 255 -8.34 13.05 3.62
CA THR A 255 -8.53 12.80 5.06
C THR A 255 -7.63 13.74 5.86
N TRP A 256 -7.81 13.77 7.18
CA TRP A 256 -6.86 14.42 8.09
C TRP A 256 -5.40 14.01 7.78
N ASN A 257 -5.14 12.72 7.52
CA ASN A 257 -3.81 12.19 7.21
C ASN A 257 -3.22 12.71 5.89
N THR A 258 -4.04 13.28 5.00
CA THR A 258 -3.57 13.94 3.77
C THR A 258 -2.87 15.27 4.08
N PHE A 259 -3.21 15.92 5.21
CA PHE A 259 -2.68 17.22 5.61
C PHE A 259 -1.70 17.18 6.79
N VAL A 260 -1.58 16.04 7.49
CA VAL A 260 -0.53 15.87 8.51
C VAL A 260 0.80 15.57 7.83
N ASN A 261 1.45 16.63 7.35
CA ASN A 261 2.76 16.57 6.73
C ASN A 261 3.83 17.15 7.68
N PRO A 262 5.07 16.66 7.61
CA PRO A 262 6.15 17.26 8.36
C PRO A 262 6.60 18.59 7.75
N THR A 263 7.29 19.39 8.57
CA THR A 263 8.10 20.50 8.07
C THR A 263 9.15 20.00 7.07
N LEU A 264 9.73 20.89 6.27
CA LEU A 264 10.79 20.53 5.34
C LEU A 264 11.96 19.80 6.03
N VAL A 265 12.31 20.22 7.25
CA VAL A 265 13.37 19.57 8.05
C VAL A 265 12.96 18.13 8.42
N GLY A 266 11.75 17.93 8.93
CA GLY A 266 11.23 16.58 9.21
C GLY A 266 11.17 15.71 7.96
N ALA A 267 10.80 16.29 6.82
CA ALA A 267 10.77 15.61 5.54
C ALA A 267 12.16 15.08 5.12
N PHE A 268 13.23 15.86 5.31
CA PHE A 268 14.61 15.43 5.03
C PHE A 268 15.05 14.25 5.89
N PHE A 269 14.56 14.16 7.12
CA PHE A 269 14.83 13.04 8.03
C PHE A 269 13.83 11.88 7.90
N LEU A 270 12.90 11.96 6.94
CA LEU A 270 11.89 10.92 6.67
C LEU A 270 10.99 10.63 7.88
N ASP A 271 10.75 11.63 8.73
CA ASP A 271 9.94 11.51 9.93
C ASP A 271 8.79 12.54 9.94
N GLY A 272 7.67 12.21 10.59
CA GLY A 272 6.64 13.20 10.94
C GLY A 272 5.41 13.32 10.02
N ALA A 273 4.89 12.23 9.46
CA ALA A 273 3.55 12.23 8.84
C ALA A 273 2.55 11.39 9.64
N GLY A 274 1.90 12.05 10.61
CA GLY A 274 0.93 11.43 11.52
C GLY A 274 1.56 10.89 12.80
N TYR A 275 2.73 10.24 12.71
CA TYR A 275 3.41 9.61 13.84
C TYR A 275 4.93 9.80 13.76
N SER A 276 5.58 10.13 14.88
CA SER A 276 7.02 10.45 14.99
C SER A 276 7.76 9.49 15.92
N TYR A 277 7.48 8.18 15.84
CA TYR A 277 8.02 7.18 16.76
C TYR A 277 9.54 7.09 16.78
N PHE A 278 10.16 7.24 15.61
CA PHE A 278 11.62 7.27 15.51
C PHE A 278 12.18 8.47 16.27
N TYR A 279 11.68 9.68 16.00
CA TYR A 279 12.18 10.90 16.63
C TYR A 279 11.85 10.96 18.12
N SER A 280 10.69 10.45 18.56
CA SER A 280 10.35 10.35 19.99
C SER A 280 11.22 9.35 20.77
N SER A 281 11.88 8.43 20.06
CA SER A 281 12.88 7.53 20.65
C SER A 281 14.25 8.19 20.82
N ILE A 282 14.43 9.40 20.28
CA ILE A 282 15.67 10.16 20.43
C ILE A 282 15.69 10.81 21.82
N LEU A 283 16.74 10.55 22.60
CA LEU A 283 16.88 11.13 23.93
C LEU A 283 17.04 12.65 23.78
N GLY A 284 16.22 13.41 24.50
CA GLY A 284 16.22 14.88 24.43
C GLY A 284 17.62 15.50 24.62
N ALA A 285 18.42 14.93 25.52
CA ALA A 285 19.78 15.36 25.83
C ALA A 285 20.76 15.29 24.64
N VAL A 286 20.52 14.41 23.66
CA VAL A 286 21.41 14.23 22.49
C VAL A 286 20.75 14.65 21.17
N SER A 287 19.51 15.15 21.21
CA SER A 287 18.73 15.51 20.01
C SER A 287 19.45 16.51 19.09
N GLY A 288 20.10 17.54 19.65
CA GLY A 288 20.86 18.52 18.87
C GLY A 288 22.08 17.91 18.16
N VAL A 289 22.81 17.02 18.84
CA VAL A 289 23.95 16.30 18.26
C VAL A 289 23.48 15.32 17.18
N TRP A 290 22.36 14.65 17.42
CA TRP A 290 21.72 13.76 16.44
C TRP A 290 21.29 14.52 15.18
N LEU A 291 20.69 15.70 15.33
CA LEU A 291 20.27 16.53 14.21
C LEU A 291 21.48 16.97 13.38
N PHE A 292 22.55 17.41 14.05
CA PHE A 292 23.80 17.82 13.40
C PHE A 292 24.44 16.67 12.61
N ILE A 293 24.60 15.48 13.23
CA ILE A 293 25.19 14.32 12.55
C ILE A 293 24.31 13.83 11.40
N SER A 294 22.98 13.84 11.57
CA SER A 294 22.05 13.47 10.50
C SER A 294 22.12 14.44 9.32
N ALA A 295 22.26 15.74 9.58
CA ALA A 295 22.48 16.74 8.54
C ALA A 295 23.81 16.50 7.80
N LEU A 296 24.89 16.16 8.51
CA LEU A 296 26.18 15.80 7.90
C LEU A 296 26.06 14.59 6.98
N LEU A 297 25.35 13.53 7.40
CA LEU A 297 25.12 12.36 6.55
C LEU A 297 24.28 12.69 5.31
N LEU A 298 23.29 13.57 5.45
CA LEU A 298 22.49 14.04 4.32
C LEU A 298 23.36 14.80 3.29
N THR A 299 24.19 15.74 3.76
CA THR A 299 25.16 16.45 2.91
C THR A 299 26.11 15.47 2.23
N PHE A 300 26.56 14.44 2.96
CA PHE A 300 27.38 13.37 2.41
C PHE A 300 26.67 12.60 1.29
N TYR A 301 25.37 12.25 1.43
CA TYR A 301 24.63 11.60 0.34
C TYR A 301 24.61 12.48 -0.91
N PHE A 302 24.30 13.76 -0.78
CA PHE A 302 24.28 14.69 -1.92
C PHE A 302 25.68 15.03 -2.47
N SER A 303 26.77 14.72 -1.75
CA SER A 303 28.12 14.84 -2.31
C SER A 303 28.37 13.88 -3.50
N ALA A 304 27.48 12.91 -3.73
CA ALA A 304 27.46 12.06 -4.92
C ALA A 304 27.45 12.84 -6.24
N PHE A 305 26.91 14.07 -6.26
CA PHE A 305 26.95 14.93 -7.45
C PHE A 305 28.38 15.28 -7.88
N LEU A 306 29.32 15.35 -6.94
CA LEU A 306 30.76 15.54 -7.22
C LEU A 306 31.36 14.32 -7.93
N ALA A 307 30.78 13.14 -7.73
CA ALA A 307 31.17 11.89 -8.37
C ALA A 307 30.50 11.65 -9.75
N GLY A 308 29.65 12.57 -10.19
CA GLY A 308 28.70 12.40 -11.31
C GLY A 308 29.33 11.99 -12.65
N GLY A 309 30.63 12.25 -12.86
CA GLY A 309 31.33 11.85 -14.07
C GLY A 309 31.38 10.33 -14.35
N LYS A 310 31.34 9.48 -13.30
CA LYS A 310 31.48 8.02 -13.47
C LYS A 310 30.19 7.26 -13.82
N LEU A 311 29.05 7.75 -13.33
CA LEU A 311 27.73 7.09 -13.47
C LEU A 311 26.75 7.91 -14.34
N GLY A 312 27.24 9.00 -14.93
CA GLY A 312 26.53 9.78 -15.94
C GLY A 312 25.21 10.34 -15.42
N LYS A 313 24.11 9.98 -16.10
CA LYS A 313 22.78 10.54 -15.87
C LYS A 313 21.99 9.86 -14.73
N GLU A 314 22.54 8.82 -14.11
CA GLU A 314 21.89 8.12 -12.99
C GLU A 314 21.90 8.98 -11.71
N VAL A 315 23.03 9.60 -11.35
CA VAL A 315 23.14 10.48 -10.16
C VAL A 315 22.09 11.61 -10.16
N PRO A 316 21.97 12.43 -11.22
CA PRO A 316 20.96 13.48 -11.23
C PRO A 316 19.52 12.94 -11.24
N PHE A 317 19.28 11.75 -11.79
CA PHE A 317 17.96 11.11 -11.70
C PHE A 317 17.57 10.81 -10.26
N TYR A 318 18.45 10.17 -9.47
CA TYR A 318 18.15 9.87 -8.07
C TYR A 318 18.07 11.12 -7.20
N GLY A 319 18.89 12.15 -7.49
CA GLY A 319 18.75 13.44 -6.81
C GLY A 319 17.41 14.11 -7.10
N LEU A 320 16.95 14.10 -8.36
CA LEU A 320 15.63 14.61 -8.72
C LEU A 320 14.51 13.78 -8.08
N LEU A 321 14.66 12.46 -8.02
CA LEU A 321 13.71 11.56 -7.36
C LEU A 321 13.57 11.89 -5.87
N ALA A 322 14.69 12.14 -5.18
CA ALA A 322 14.68 12.56 -3.77
C ALA A 322 13.98 13.92 -3.60
N VAL A 323 14.32 14.92 -4.41
CA VAL A 323 13.71 16.25 -4.34
C VAL A 323 12.21 16.21 -4.63
N PHE A 324 11.79 15.47 -5.66
CA PHE A 324 10.38 15.27 -5.99
C PHE A 324 9.62 14.66 -4.82
N SER A 325 10.14 13.56 -4.28
CA SER A 325 9.52 12.86 -3.16
C SER A 325 9.43 13.72 -1.90
N LEU A 326 10.51 14.41 -1.53
CA LEU A 326 10.54 15.35 -0.40
C LEU A 326 9.54 16.51 -0.59
N PHE A 327 9.44 17.02 -1.82
CA PHE A 327 8.51 18.09 -2.16
C PHE A 327 7.06 17.69 -1.92
N ILE A 328 6.66 16.48 -2.34
CA ILE A 328 5.33 15.94 -2.04
C ILE A 328 5.17 15.68 -0.54
N PHE A 329 6.19 15.10 0.11
CA PHE A 329 6.10 14.69 1.51
C PHE A 329 5.88 15.85 2.49
N LYS A 330 6.55 16.99 2.28
CA LYS A 330 6.36 18.18 3.13
C LYS A 330 4.97 18.82 3.02
N GLY A 331 4.14 18.39 2.05
CA GLY A 331 2.80 18.90 1.83
C GLY A 331 2.75 20.43 1.71
N LEU A 332 1.87 21.05 2.49
CA LEU A 332 1.60 22.49 2.45
C LEU A 332 2.71 23.35 3.06
N HIS A 333 3.69 22.76 3.75
CA HIS A 333 4.80 23.54 4.32
C HIS A 333 5.65 24.19 3.21
N PRO A 334 6.24 25.38 3.46
CA PRO A 334 7.14 26.03 2.51
C PRO A 334 8.37 25.17 2.15
N PRO A 335 8.97 25.38 0.95
CA PRO A 335 8.57 26.28 -0.13
C PRO A 335 7.51 25.66 -1.08
N PHE A 336 6.77 26.48 -1.80
CA PHE A 336 5.80 26.05 -2.84
C PHE A 336 4.69 25.09 -2.35
N GLY A 337 4.23 25.23 -1.11
CA GLY A 337 3.11 24.45 -0.57
C GLY A 337 1.82 24.59 -1.40
N PHE A 338 1.61 25.74 -2.04
CA PHE A 338 0.47 26.00 -2.92
C PHE A 338 0.38 25.03 -4.11
N ILE A 339 1.51 24.49 -4.60
CA ILE A 339 1.49 23.49 -5.67
C ILE A 339 0.95 22.17 -5.15
N ASN A 340 1.30 21.76 -3.93
CA ASN A 340 0.74 20.55 -3.31
C ASN A 340 -0.76 20.72 -3.03
N LEU A 341 -1.20 21.92 -2.66
CA LEU A 341 -2.64 22.25 -2.56
C LEU A 341 -3.32 22.09 -3.93
N LEU A 342 -2.76 22.69 -4.98
CA LEU A 342 -3.30 22.59 -6.33
C LEU A 342 -3.34 21.14 -6.82
N LEU A 343 -2.31 20.33 -6.52
CA LEU A 343 -2.30 18.91 -6.85
C LEU A 343 -3.39 18.15 -6.09
N ALA A 344 -3.64 18.45 -4.82
CA ALA A 344 -4.73 17.85 -4.05
C ALA A 344 -6.11 18.23 -4.61
N GLU A 345 -6.30 19.47 -5.04
CA GLU A 345 -7.56 19.95 -5.61
C GLU A 345 -7.81 19.43 -7.03
N ARG A 346 -6.77 19.39 -7.88
CA ARG A 346 -6.90 19.04 -9.31
C ARG A 346 -6.69 17.57 -9.61
N LEU A 347 -5.92 16.86 -8.78
CA LEU A 347 -5.67 15.43 -8.88
C LEU A 347 -6.06 14.70 -7.58
N PRO A 348 -7.32 14.87 -7.11
CA PRO A 348 -7.74 14.31 -5.83
C PRO A 348 -7.60 12.79 -5.78
N LEU A 349 -7.75 12.10 -6.91
CA LEU A 349 -7.55 10.64 -6.98
C LEU A 349 -6.09 10.22 -6.74
N VAL A 350 -5.11 11.00 -7.17
CA VAL A 350 -3.69 10.70 -6.98
C VAL A 350 -3.30 10.93 -5.53
N MET A 351 -3.78 12.03 -4.93
CA MET A 351 -3.53 12.34 -3.53
C MET A 351 -4.29 11.40 -2.59
N ALA A 352 -5.52 11.02 -2.96
CA ALA A 352 -6.30 9.97 -2.30
C ALA A 352 -5.57 8.63 -2.29
N ALA A 353 -4.96 8.26 -3.42
CA ALA A 353 -4.23 6.99 -3.56
C ALA A 353 -2.99 6.92 -2.65
N PHE A 354 -2.44 8.04 -2.19
CA PHE A 354 -1.42 7.99 -1.15
C PHE A 354 -2.01 7.69 0.23
N ARG A 355 -3.21 8.20 0.56
CA ARG A 355 -3.91 8.07 1.86
C ARG A 355 -3.16 8.66 3.08
N ASN A 356 -1.83 8.59 3.08
CA ASN A 356 -0.88 9.23 3.98
C ASN A 356 0.34 9.65 3.14
N ALA A 357 0.81 10.88 3.26
CA ALA A 357 1.95 11.35 2.48
C ALA A 357 3.25 10.57 2.77
N GLN A 358 3.36 9.89 3.92
CA GLN A 358 4.55 9.11 4.30
C GLN A 358 4.95 8.08 3.25
N TYR A 359 4.01 7.46 2.54
CA TYR A 359 4.33 6.44 1.55
C TYR A 359 5.23 6.93 0.41
N VAL A 360 5.21 8.24 0.08
CA VAL A 360 6.10 8.78 -0.97
C VAL A 360 7.57 8.71 -0.56
N THR A 361 7.87 8.79 0.74
CA THR A 361 9.24 8.81 1.27
C THR A 361 10.06 7.55 0.98
N VAL A 362 9.40 6.45 0.57
CA VAL A 362 10.06 5.28 0.01
C VAL A 362 11.01 5.67 -1.11
N LEU A 363 10.59 6.59 -1.99
CA LEU A 363 11.42 7.09 -3.10
C LEU A 363 12.61 7.91 -2.60
N THR A 364 12.45 8.70 -1.55
CA THR A 364 13.55 9.43 -0.93
C THR A 364 14.57 8.47 -0.31
N SER A 365 14.10 7.48 0.45
CA SER A 365 14.96 6.46 1.07
C SER A 365 15.73 5.66 0.01
N PHE A 366 15.05 5.27 -1.08
CA PHE A 366 15.66 4.60 -2.22
C PHE A 366 16.75 5.47 -2.87
N ALA A 367 16.49 6.76 -3.05
CA ALA A 367 17.47 7.70 -3.58
C ALA A 367 18.65 7.94 -2.64
N TYR A 368 18.43 8.08 -1.33
CA TYR A 368 19.49 8.25 -0.33
C TYR A 368 20.43 7.05 -0.30
N GLY A 369 19.89 5.83 -0.34
CA GLY A 369 20.71 4.63 -0.46
C GLY A 369 21.61 4.66 -1.70
N PHE A 370 21.07 5.02 -2.87
CA PHE A 370 21.85 5.10 -4.10
C PHE A 370 22.92 6.20 -4.05
N LEU A 371 22.53 7.44 -3.68
CA LEU A 371 23.43 8.57 -3.62
C LEU A 371 24.55 8.35 -2.60
N GLY A 372 24.22 7.83 -1.41
CA GLY A 372 25.21 7.43 -0.41
C GLY A 372 26.19 6.37 -0.91
N ALA A 373 25.74 5.38 -1.68
CA ALA A 373 26.62 4.38 -2.30
C ALA A 373 27.65 5.04 -3.22
N VAL A 374 27.20 5.98 -4.06
CA VAL A 374 28.05 6.67 -5.03
C VAL A 374 29.04 7.61 -4.35
N ALA A 375 28.59 8.38 -3.35
CA ALA A 375 29.45 9.23 -2.54
C ALA A 375 30.56 8.42 -1.85
N LEU A 376 30.20 7.31 -1.21
CA LEU A 376 31.15 6.46 -0.51
C LEU A 376 32.13 5.79 -1.47
N ASP A 377 31.66 5.28 -2.62
CA ASP A 377 32.53 4.69 -3.64
C ASP A 377 33.52 5.70 -4.22
N PHE A 378 33.08 6.94 -4.41
CA PHE A 378 33.93 8.04 -4.86
C PHE A 378 35.07 8.32 -3.88
N ILE A 379 34.75 8.50 -2.59
CA ILE A 379 35.76 8.77 -1.54
C ILE A 379 36.72 7.58 -1.39
N ILE A 380 36.20 6.35 -1.30
CA ILE A 380 37.03 5.14 -1.18
C ILE A 380 37.93 4.97 -2.41
N SER A 381 37.47 5.36 -3.59
CA SER A 381 38.26 5.32 -4.82
C SER A 381 39.32 6.41 -4.88
N ALA A 382 39.10 7.57 -4.27
CA ALA A 382 40.07 8.65 -4.17
C ALA A 382 41.20 8.33 -3.16
N CYS A 383 40.92 7.50 -2.15
CA CYS A 383 41.90 7.08 -1.17
C CYS A 383 42.92 6.10 -1.76
N GLN A 384 44.21 6.41 -1.67
CA GLN A 384 45.29 5.49 -2.07
C GLN A 384 45.60 4.45 -0.98
N SER A 385 45.67 4.88 0.29
CA SER A 385 46.01 4.02 1.43
C SER A 385 44.84 3.13 1.86
N ARG A 386 45.12 1.84 2.11
CA ARG A 386 44.15 0.90 2.71
C ARG A 386 43.69 1.36 4.10
N LYS A 387 44.60 1.93 4.91
CA LYS A 387 44.27 2.45 6.26
C LYS A 387 43.24 3.58 6.18
N LEU A 388 43.41 4.49 5.22
CA LEU A 388 42.50 5.62 5.02
C LEU A 388 41.11 5.16 4.55
N LYS A 389 41.05 4.16 3.67
CA LYS A 389 39.77 3.54 3.25
C LYS A 389 39.03 2.96 4.46
N VAL A 390 39.72 2.18 5.29
CA VAL A 390 39.13 1.59 6.50
C VAL A 390 38.66 2.69 7.45
N LEU A 391 39.47 3.73 7.68
CA LEU A 391 39.09 4.86 8.52
C LEU A 391 37.80 5.53 8.03
N PHE A 392 37.69 5.89 6.75
CA PHE A 392 36.47 6.50 6.22
C PHE A 392 35.24 5.59 6.33
N ILE A 393 35.40 4.30 6.06
CA ILE A 393 34.32 3.32 6.23
C ILE A 393 33.90 3.25 7.71
N SER A 394 34.86 3.16 8.63
CA SER A 394 34.60 3.11 10.07
C SER A 394 33.92 4.38 10.57
N VAL A 395 34.39 5.57 10.15
CA VAL A 395 33.77 6.86 10.50
C VAL A 395 32.34 6.92 9.97
N PHE A 396 32.11 6.55 8.71
CA PHE A 396 30.77 6.48 8.14
C PHE A 396 29.86 5.55 8.97
N LEU A 397 30.33 4.34 9.30
CA LEU A 397 29.55 3.38 10.07
C LEU A 397 29.27 3.86 11.50
N ILE A 398 30.21 4.56 12.15
CA ILE A 398 30.02 5.14 13.48
C ILE A 398 28.96 6.25 13.44
N LEU A 399 29.10 7.20 12.52
CA LEU A 399 28.14 8.30 12.36
C LEU A 399 26.76 7.76 11.99
N PHE A 400 26.70 6.80 11.06
CA PHE A 400 25.45 6.13 10.70
C PHE A 400 24.83 5.43 11.91
N SER A 401 25.60 4.63 12.65
CA SER A 401 25.14 3.92 13.86
C SER A 401 24.59 4.88 14.91
N PHE A 402 25.20 6.06 15.05
CA PHE A 402 24.67 7.12 15.92
C PHE A 402 23.33 7.65 15.42
N THR A 403 23.14 7.85 14.12
CA THR A 403 21.85 8.34 13.60
C THR A 403 20.71 7.32 13.71
N ILE A 404 21.02 6.02 13.64
CA ILE A 404 20.04 4.92 13.65
C ILE A 404 19.97 4.18 15.00
N TYR A 405 20.56 4.73 16.06
CA TYR A 405 20.67 4.05 17.35
C TYR A 405 19.33 3.54 17.95
N PRO A 406 18.15 4.16 17.69
CA PRO A 406 16.88 3.61 18.19
C PRO A 406 16.60 2.18 17.72
N PHE A 407 17.04 1.80 16.51
CA PHE A 407 16.97 0.40 16.04
C PHE A 407 17.81 -0.55 16.88
N LEU A 408 18.97 -0.08 17.38
CA LEU A 408 19.97 -0.90 18.06
C LEU A 408 19.57 -1.26 19.49
N THR A 409 18.50 -0.66 20.01
CA THR A 409 17.95 -0.93 21.36
C THR A 409 17.44 -2.36 21.54
N GLY A 410 17.05 -3.06 20.47
CA GLY A 410 16.53 -4.43 20.53
C GLY A 410 15.00 -4.53 20.53
N ASN A 411 14.31 -3.42 20.82
CA ASN A 411 12.84 -3.30 20.89
C ASN A 411 12.34 -1.93 20.38
N PHE A 412 13.11 -1.30 19.49
CA PHE A 412 12.74 -0.03 18.83
C PHE A 412 12.47 1.12 19.82
N GLY A 413 13.39 1.36 20.76
CA GLY A 413 13.25 2.43 21.75
C GLY A 413 12.15 2.15 22.78
N GLY A 414 11.82 0.88 23.00
CA GLY A 414 10.68 0.47 23.83
C GLY A 414 9.33 0.78 23.19
N ASN A 415 9.28 0.90 21.86
CA ASN A 415 8.04 1.10 21.11
C ASN A 415 7.41 -0.19 20.61
N LEU A 416 8.17 -1.28 20.50
CA LEU A 416 7.65 -2.60 20.15
C LEU A 416 7.54 -3.46 21.40
N GLN A 417 6.40 -4.13 21.57
CA GLN A 417 6.13 -4.98 22.73
C GLN A 417 5.50 -6.30 22.27
N THR A 418 5.56 -7.30 23.16
CA THR A 418 4.85 -8.56 23.01
C THR A 418 3.84 -8.74 24.14
N TYR A 419 2.80 -9.52 23.88
CA TYR A 419 1.81 -9.94 24.86
C TYR A 419 1.57 -11.44 24.69
N GLN A 420 1.22 -12.12 25.78
CA GLN A 420 0.97 -13.55 25.79
C GLN A 420 -0.47 -13.80 26.23
N LEU A 421 -1.27 -14.38 25.34
CA LEU A 421 -2.63 -14.78 25.69
C LEU A 421 -2.62 -15.99 26.63
N ASP A 422 -3.63 -16.03 27.50
CA ASP A 422 -3.95 -17.22 28.28
C ASP A 422 -4.37 -18.38 27.34
N ALA A 423 -3.96 -19.61 27.68
CA ALA A 423 -4.31 -20.83 26.96
C ALA A 423 -5.84 -21.05 26.86
N GLN A 424 -6.62 -20.46 27.76
CA GLN A 424 -8.09 -20.49 27.74
C GLN A 424 -8.69 -19.95 26.43
N TYR A 425 -8.03 -19.02 25.75
CA TYR A 425 -8.48 -18.51 24.46
C TYR A 425 -8.46 -19.57 23.35
N GLU A 426 -7.55 -20.55 23.42
CA GLU A 426 -7.53 -21.68 22.48
C GLU A 426 -8.76 -22.57 22.66
N ASN A 427 -9.10 -22.89 23.91
CA ASN A 427 -10.27 -23.70 24.26
C ASN A 427 -11.56 -23.00 23.83
N LEU A 428 -11.68 -21.70 24.11
CA LEU A 428 -12.81 -20.88 23.67
C LEU A 428 -12.94 -20.89 22.14
N ASN A 429 -11.83 -20.67 21.42
CA ASN A 429 -11.84 -20.66 19.96
C ASN A 429 -12.17 -22.05 19.37
N ALA A 430 -11.73 -23.13 20.03
CA ALA A 430 -12.10 -24.50 19.66
C ALA A 430 -13.61 -24.73 19.83
N LYS A 431 -14.18 -24.38 20.99
CA LYS A 431 -15.63 -24.50 21.26
C LYS A 431 -16.47 -23.70 20.26
N LEU A 432 -16.07 -22.46 19.95
CA LEU A 432 -16.74 -21.63 18.94
C LEU A 432 -16.69 -22.24 17.53
N ARG A 433 -15.62 -22.97 17.20
CA ARG A 433 -15.47 -23.65 15.90
C ARG A 433 -16.26 -24.94 15.82
N GLU A 434 -16.35 -25.68 16.91
CA GLU A 434 -17.12 -26.92 17.03
C GLU A 434 -18.63 -26.68 16.97
N SER A 435 -19.09 -25.51 17.44
CA SER A 435 -20.50 -25.14 17.37
C SER A 435 -20.97 -25.00 15.91
N SER A 436 -22.06 -25.69 15.57
CA SER A 436 -22.64 -25.73 14.23
C SER A 436 -23.62 -24.58 13.98
N MET A 437 -24.26 -24.07 15.05
CA MET A 437 -25.27 -23.01 14.95
C MET A 437 -24.68 -21.71 14.37
N ASP A 438 -25.34 -21.11 13.39
CA ASP A 438 -24.89 -19.84 12.78
C ASP A 438 -25.39 -18.62 13.58
N TYR A 439 -24.52 -18.15 14.48
CA TYR A 439 -24.69 -16.92 15.25
C TYR A 439 -23.43 -16.05 15.19
N SER A 440 -23.61 -14.79 15.54
CA SER A 440 -22.52 -13.82 15.75
C SER A 440 -22.11 -13.77 17.22
N VAL A 441 -20.86 -13.40 17.47
CA VAL A 441 -20.25 -13.32 18.78
C VAL A 441 -19.92 -11.87 19.10
N LEU A 442 -20.43 -11.35 20.21
CA LEU A 442 -20.05 -10.04 20.72
C LEU A 442 -18.87 -10.18 21.68
N TRP A 443 -17.76 -9.55 21.34
CA TRP A 443 -16.56 -9.47 22.17
C TRP A 443 -16.60 -8.19 22.99
N LEU A 444 -16.51 -8.33 24.31
CA LEU A 444 -16.44 -7.23 25.26
C LEU A 444 -15.05 -7.19 25.93
N PRO A 445 -14.47 -6.00 26.14
CA PRO A 445 -14.94 -4.69 25.64
C PRO A 445 -14.89 -4.59 24.09
N PRO A 446 -15.84 -3.88 23.43
CA PRO A 446 -15.98 -3.91 21.97
C PRO A 446 -15.26 -2.77 21.22
N LEU A 447 -14.87 -1.70 21.92
CA LEU A 447 -14.32 -0.48 21.31
C LEU A 447 -12.80 -0.43 21.44
N GLN A 448 -12.14 -0.12 20.34
CA GLN A 448 -10.67 -0.07 20.20
C GLN A 448 -10.15 1.37 20.31
N PRO A 449 -8.85 1.59 20.64
CA PRO A 449 -7.81 0.58 20.85
C PRO A 449 -7.97 -0.19 22.17
N LEU A 450 -7.54 -1.45 22.18
CA LEU A 450 -7.53 -2.32 23.35
C LEU A 450 -6.11 -2.51 23.88
N ALA A 451 -5.98 -2.49 25.21
CA ALA A 451 -4.81 -2.98 25.93
C ALA A 451 -5.10 -4.39 26.46
N TYR A 452 -4.06 -5.22 26.51
CA TYR A 452 -4.14 -6.55 27.12
C TYR A 452 -3.36 -6.54 28.44
N GLN A 453 -4.07 -6.75 29.56
CA GLN A 453 -3.51 -6.65 30.91
C GLN A 453 -2.78 -5.30 31.10
N GLN A 454 -1.58 -5.31 31.70
CA GLN A 454 -0.74 -4.13 31.89
C GLN A 454 0.15 -3.83 30.67
N SER A 455 -0.30 -4.15 29.44
CA SER A 455 0.46 -3.82 28.24
C SER A 455 0.68 -2.31 28.14
N LYS A 456 1.91 -1.89 27.86
CA LYS A 456 2.28 -0.46 27.82
C LYS A 456 1.52 0.30 26.72
N PHE A 457 1.29 -0.35 25.59
CA PHE A 457 0.54 0.19 24.47
C PHE A 457 -0.81 -0.51 24.30
N ALA A 458 -1.71 0.15 23.57
CA ALA A 458 -2.99 -0.37 23.11
C ALA A 458 -3.09 -0.29 21.59
N GLY A 459 -3.84 -1.20 20.97
CA GLY A 459 -4.00 -1.25 19.52
C GLY A 459 -5.24 -2.02 19.09
N ILE A 460 -5.23 -2.52 17.85
CA ILE A 460 -6.33 -3.33 17.33
C ILE A 460 -6.43 -4.65 18.11
N ASP A 461 -7.66 -5.11 18.40
CA ASP A 461 -7.91 -6.44 18.94
C ASP A 461 -7.51 -7.51 17.90
N PRO A 462 -6.46 -8.30 18.15
CA PRO A 462 -6.01 -9.29 17.19
C PRO A 462 -6.90 -10.55 17.22
N LEU A 463 -7.72 -10.73 18.26
CA LEU A 463 -8.61 -11.87 18.37
C LEU A 463 -9.81 -11.77 17.43
N VAL A 464 -10.22 -10.60 16.95
CA VAL A 464 -11.37 -10.53 16.03
C VAL A 464 -11.04 -10.94 14.59
N PHE A 465 -9.77 -11.19 14.26
CA PHE A 465 -9.35 -11.66 12.94
C PHE A 465 -9.30 -13.19 12.89
N GLY A 466 -9.71 -13.77 11.75
CA GLY A 466 -9.69 -15.22 11.56
C GLY A 466 -10.61 -15.99 12.51
N GLN A 467 -11.66 -15.34 13.03
CA GLN A 467 -12.64 -15.99 13.90
C GLN A 467 -13.54 -16.97 13.13
N PRO A 468 -13.90 -18.13 13.72
CA PRO A 468 -14.80 -19.10 13.09
C PRO A 468 -16.24 -18.57 12.98
N LYS A 469 -16.63 -17.64 13.86
CA LYS A 469 -17.93 -16.96 13.89
C LYS A 469 -17.76 -15.48 13.54
N ARG A 470 -18.83 -14.83 13.09
CA ARG A 470 -18.80 -13.37 12.86
C ARG A 470 -18.57 -12.68 14.22
N ALA A 471 -17.44 -12.00 14.35
CA ALA A 471 -17.13 -11.20 15.52
C ALA A 471 -17.71 -9.78 15.41
N LEU A 472 -18.40 -9.34 16.46
CA LEU A 472 -18.74 -7.95 16.73
C LEU A 472 -17.81 -7.48 17.85
N GLY A 473 -17.08 -6.40 17.61
CA GLY A 473 -16.06 -5.91 18.54
C GLY A 473 -14.88 -5.29 17.80
N ASN A 474 -15.14 -4.29 16.97
CA ASN A 474 -14.13 -3.45 16.32
C ASN A 474 -14.82 -2.37 15.46
N SER A 475 -15.27 -1.27 16.08
CA SER A 475 -16.10 -0.21 15.46
C SER A 475 -17.41 -0.71 14.82
N GLY A 476 -18.52 0.01 14.96
CA GLY A 476 -19.77 -0.46 14.36
C GLY A 476 -19.70 -0.40 12.84
N ARG A 477 -20.08 -1.49 12.17
CA ARG A 477 -20.21 -1.54 10.70
C ARG A 477 -21.56 -1.03 10.23
N SER A 478 -22.46 -0.78 11.17
CA SER A 478 -23.76 -0.19 10.96
C SER A 478 -24.11 0.68 12.16
N LYS A 479 -25.02 1.64 11.96
CA LYS A 479 -25.56 2.46 13.05
C LYS A 479 -26.12 1.62 14.21
N LEU A 480 -26.64 0.43 13.91
CA LEU A 480 -27.17 -0.48 14.93
C LEU A 480 -26.06 -1.08 15.81
N GLU A 481 -24.92 -1.46 15.20
CA GLU A 481 -23.75 -1.92 15.95
C GLU A 481 -23.12 -0.79 16.76
N ASP A 482 -23.03 0.42 16.18
CA ASP A 482 -22.55 1.59 16.92
C ASP A 482 -23.43 1.85 18.15
N SER A 483 -24.76 1.87 17.98
CA SER A 483 -25.71 2.09 19.06
C SER A 483 -25.58 1.04 20.17
N LEU A 484 -25.48 -0.24 19.79
CA LEU A 484 -25.22 -1.32 20.75
C LEU A 484 -23.96 -1.05 21.58
N PHE A 485 -22.87 -0.62 20.95
CA PHE A 485 -21.62 -0.36 21.67
C PHE A 485 -21.73 0.81 22.64
N TYR A 486 -22.43 1.90 22.27
CA TYR A 486 -22.66 3.03 23.18
C TYR A 486 -23.59 2.64 24.34
N ASP A 487 -24.69 1.94 24.05
CA ASP A 487 -25.69 1.55 25.06
C ASP A 487 -25.12 0.58 26.10
N LEU A 488 -24.19 -0.31 25.71
CA LEU A 488 -23.52 -1.23 26.63
C LEU A 488 -22.73 -0.53 27.74
N TYR A 489 -22.15 0.64 27.44
CA TYR A 489 -21.38 1.41 28.42
C TYR A 489 -22.23 2.43 29.18
N LEU A 490 -23.14 3.12 28.48
CA LEU A 490 -23.96 4.18 29.09
C LEU A 490 -25.16 3.65 29.87
N LEU A 491 -25.62 2.43 29.56
CA LEU A 491 -26.73 1.75 30.21
C LEU A 491 -28.04 2.58 30.29
N GLU A 492 -28.30 3.42 29.29
CA GLU A 492 -29.52 4.24 29.28
C GLU A 492 -30.80 3.38 29.28
N ASP A 493 -30.79 2.22 28.61
CA ASP A 493 -31.89 1.23 28.64
C ASP A 493 -31.42 -0.22 28.43
N ARG A 494 -31.49 -1.04 29.49
CA ARG A 494 -31.11 -2.47 29.47
C ARG A 494 -31.97 -3.34 28.55
N ASN A 495 -33.26 -3.02 28.42
CA ASN A 495 -34.18 -3.82 27.63
C ASN A 495 -33.91 -3.66 26.13
N SER A 496 -33.53 -2.45 25.72
CA SER A 496 -33.13 -2.15 24.35
C SER A 496 -31.91 -2.96 23.90
N ILE A 497 -30.94 -3.19 24.79
CA ILE A 497 -29.74 -4.01 24.51
C ILE A 497 -30.10 -5.44 24.12
N GLY A 498 -31.00 -6.10 24.85
CA GLY A 498 -31.43 -7.47 24.52
C GLY A 498 -32.05 -7.57 23.12
N SER A 499 -32.85 -6.57 22.74
CA SER A 499 -33.43 -6.48 21.39
C SER A 499 -32.35 -6.26 20.32
N LEU A 500 -31.37 -5.39 20.59
CA LEU A 500 -30.25 -5.12 19.67
C LEU A 500 -29.41 -6.37 19.41
N LEU A 501 -29.04 -7.10 20.46
CA LEU A 501 -28.31 -8.37 20.35
C LEU A 501 -29.08 -9.36 19.47
N SER A 502 -30.40 -9.42 19.67
CA SER A 502 -31.27 -10.30 18.91
C SER A 502 -31.33 -9.93 17.43
N PHE A 503 -31.53 -8.65 17.11
CA PHE A 503 -31.52 -8.15 15.72
C PHE A 503 -30.17 -8.34 15.03
N LEU A 504 -29.07 -8.28 15.78
CA LEU A 504 -27.70 -8.51 15.29
C LEU A 504 -27.30 -9.99 15.23
N ASN A 505 -28.24 -10.91 15.53
CA ASN A 505 -27.98 -12.36 15.54
C ASN A 505 -26.83 -12.73 16.52
N VAL A 506 -26.73 -12.03 17.65
CA VAL A 506 -25.69 -12.28 18.67
C VAL A 506 -26.15 -13.41 19.59
N GLY A 507 -25.62 -14.61 19.38
CA GLY A 507 -25.96 -15.78 20.21
C GLY A 507 -25.05 -15.96 21.43
N ARG A 508 -23.88 -15.32 21.42
CA ARG A 508 -22.89 -15.36 22.50
C ARG A 508 -22.32 -13.98 22.77
N VAL A 509 -22.19 -13.64 24.05
CA VAL A 509 -21.48 -12.46 24.54
C VAL A 509 -20.28 -12.97 25.34
N ILE A 510 -19.09 -12.54 24.96
CA ILE A 510 -17.83 -12.94 25.60
C ILE A 510 -17.29 -11.72 26.33
N LEU A 511 -17.34 -11.78 27.67
CA LEU A 511 -16.79 -10.76 28.55
C LEU A 511 -15.37 -11.15 28.94
N ARG A 512 -14.42 -10.25 28.67
CA ARG A 512 -13.00 -10.44 28.97
C ARG A 512 -12.52 -9.35 29.91
N SER A 513 -12.16 -9.72 31.14
CA SER A 513 -11.65 -8.75 32.13
C SER A 513 -10.17 -8.41 31.93
N ASP A 514 -9.44 -9.23 31.17
CA ASP A 514 -8.02 -9.06 30.83
C ASP A 514 -7.77 -8.14 29.63
N PHE A 515 -8.81 -7.67 28.94
CA PHE A 515 -8.72 -6.64 27.90
C PHE A 515 -9.37 -5.34 28.37
N GLU A 516 -8.68 -4.20 28.23
CA GLU A 516 -9.20 -2.87 28.60
C GLU A 516 -9.34 -1.99 27.34
N SER A 517 -10.50 -1.35 27.17
CA SER A 517 -10.67 -0.34 26.13
C SER A 517 -9.99 0.98 26.51
N ARG A 518 -9.09 1.44 25.65
CA ARG A 518 -8.45 2.75 25.72
C ARG A 518 -9.14 3.78 24.82
N HIS A 519 -10.29 3.45 24.24
CA HIS A 519 -10.99 4.31 23.27
C HIS A 519 -11.18 5.76 23.75
N LEU A 520 -11.58 5.95 25.01
CA LEU A 520 -11.80 7.28 25.57
C LEU A 520 -10.52 8.12 25.70
N ASP A 521 -9.34 7.49 25.79
CA ASP A 521 -8.06 8.21 25.82
C ASP A 521 -7.76 8.89 24.47
N PHE A 522 -8.48 8.51 23.41
CA PHE A 522 -8.37 9.07 22.05
C PHE A 522 -9.58 9.94 21.65
N MET A 523 -10.56 10.09 22.53
CA MET A 523 -11.71 10.99 22.31
C MET A 523 -11.40 12.41 22.78
N GLY A 524 -12.17 13.38 22.29
CA GLY A 524 -12.02 14.79 22.69
C GLY A 524 -12.30 15.03 24.18
N PRO A 525 -11.82 16.15 24.75
CA PRO A 525 -11.97 16.46 26.18
C PRO A 525 -13.42 16.39 26.70
N GLU A 526 -14.41 16.63 25.83
CA GLU A 526 -15.84 16.53 26.13
C GLU A 526 -16.30 15.13 26.54
N TRP A 527 -15.55 14.09 26.15
CA TRP A 527 -15.84 12.69 26.49
C TRP A 527 -15.21 12.24 27.80
N ALA A 528 -14.30 13.03 28.40
CA ALA A 528 -13.59 12.67 29.62
C ALA A 528 -14.54 12.37 30.79
N LYS A 529 -15.69 13.05 30.86
CA LYS A 529 -16.72 12.81 31.89
C LYS A 529 -17.37 11.43 31.82
N TYR A 530 -17.33 10.76 30.66
CA TYR A 530 -17.90 9.43 30.50
C TYR A 530 -16.92 8.31 30.90
N LYS A 531 -15.66 8.64 31.23
CA LYS A 531 -14.61 7.67 31.57
C LYS A 531 -14.96 6.73 32.71
N ILE A 532 -15.74 7.20 33.68
CA ILE A 532 -16.21 6.38 34.81
C ILE A 532 -17.15 5.25 34.37
N TYR A 533 -17.93 5.44 33.30
CA TYR A 533 -18.90 4.43 32.82
C TYR A 533 -18.25 3.39 31.91
N TRP A 534 -17.02 3.64 31.45
CA TRP A 534 -16.34 2.84 30.42
C TRP A 534 -15.23 1.96 30.99
N THR A 535 -15.34 1.64 32.29
CA THR A 535 -14.42 0.71 32.96
C THR A 535 -14.88 -0.74 32.75
N ASN A 536 -13.94 -1.68 32.77
CA ASN A 536 -14.26 -3.11 32.69
C ASN A 536 -15.16 -3.56 33.84
N ASP A 537 -14.95 -3.03 35.05
CA ASP A 537 -15.77 -3.36 36.22
C ASP A 537 -17.21 -2.89 36.03
N GLN A 538 -17.40 -1.67 35.53
CA GLN A 538 -18.73 -1.16 35.23
C GLN A 538 -19.39 -1.99 34.12
N LEU A 539 -18.67 -2.30 33.05
CA LEU A 539 -19.17 -3.14 31.96
C LEU A 539 -19.55 -4.54 32.45
N ALA A 540 -18.74 -5.15 33.33
CA ALA A 540 -19.01 -6.45 33.93
C ALA A 540 -20.26 -6.41 34.82
N GLN A 541 -20.41 -5.38 35.66
CA GLN A 541 -21.61 -5.16 36.46
C GLN A 541 -22.85 -4.97 35.58
N ASN A 542 -22.70 -4.22 34.48
CA ASN A 542 -23.78 -3.98 33.53
C ASN A 542 -24.26 -5.28 32.89
N VAL A 543 -23.33 -6.11 32.40
CA VAL A 543 -23.61 -7.43 31.81
C VAL A 543 -24.23 -8.38 32.84
N ALA A 544 -23.70 -8.42 34.06
CA ALA A 544 -24.22 -9.26 35.14
C ALA A 544 -25.65 -8.86 35.56
N ALA A 545 -26.03 -7.59 35.39
CA ALA A 545 -27.35 -7.08 35.73
C ALA A 545 -28.39 -7.21 34.59
N MET A 546 -28.05 -7.91 33.49
CA MET A 546 -28.96 -8.21 32.39
C MET A 546 -29.55 -9.61 32.53
N ASP A 547 -30.75 -9.72 33.10
CA ASP A 547 -31.40 -11.01 33.42
C ASP A 547 -31.63 -11.92 32.20
N PHE A 548 -31.69 -11.36 30.98
CA PHE A 548 -31.84 -12.12 29.75
C PHE A 548 -30.56 -12.84 29.30
N LEU A 549 -29.39 -12.42 29.80
CA LEU A 549 -28.12 -13.09 29.55
C LEU A 549 -27.94 -14.24 30.53
N LYS A 550 -27.74 -15.45 30.01
CA LYS A 550 -27.51 -16.64 30.83
C LYS A 550 -26.04 -17.02 30.74
N LYS A 551 -25.31 -16.90 31.86
CA LYS A 551 -23.94 -17.40 31.96
C LYS A 551 -23.94 -18.90 31.67
N THR A 552 -23.19 -19.32 30.66
CA THR A 552 -23.11 -20.74 30.26
C THR A 552 -21.85 -21.38 30.80
N GLU A 553 -20.72 -20.73 30.58
CA GLU A 553 -19.39 -21.30 30.83
C GLU A 553 -18.44 -20.16 31.24
N GLY A 554 -17.52 -20.48 32.15
CA GLY A 554 -16.37 -19.65 32.44
C GLY A 554 -15.12 -20.34 31.90
N PHE A 555 -14.30 -19.62 31.15
CA PHE A 555 -12.99 -20.08 30.73
C PHE A 555 -11.98 -19.38 31.64
N GLY A 556 -11.66 -20.04 32.76
CA GLY A 556 -10.81 -19.48 33.81
C GLY A 556 -11.33 -18.19 34.45
N PRO A 557 -10.45 -17.37 35.07
CA PRO A 557 -10.86 -16.22 35.87
C PRO A 557 -11.19 -14.98 35.02
N SER A 558 -10.72 -14.93 33.77
CA SER A 558 -10.75 -13.70 32.97
C SER A 558 -11.81 -13.68 31.87
N ILE A 559 -12.38 -14.84 31.53
CA ILE A 559 -13.29 -14.99 30.40
C ILE A 559 -14.61 -15.59 30.86
N GLU A 560 -15.69 -14.83 30.66
CA GLU A 560 -17.05 -15.28 30.91
C GLU A 560 -17.85 -15.31 29.62
N VAL A 561 -18.56 -16.42 29.40
CA VAL A 561 -19.40 -16.62 28.21
C VAL A 561 -20.87 -16.62 28.63
N PHE A 562 -21.62 -15.73 28.00
CA PHE A 562 -23.06 -15.60 28.18
C PHE A 562 -23.79 -15.95 26.90
N ARG A 563 -24.92 -16.65 27.06
CA ARG A 563 -25.90 -16.87 26.00
C ARG A 563 -26.94 -15.76 26.03
N SER A 564 -27.20 -15.19 24.86
CA SER A 564 -28.27 -14.21 24.65
C SER A 564 -29.45 -14.87 23.93
N PRO A 565 -30.70 -14.43 24.16
CA PRO A 565 -31.76 -14.65 23.18
C PRO A 565 -31.35 -14.00 21.85
N PHE A 566 -31.53 -14.70 20.73
CA PHE A 566 -31.15 -14.20 19.42
C PHE A 566 -32.13 -14.65 18.33
N LEU A 567 -32.26 -13.83 17.28
CA LEU A 567 -32.93 -14.24 16.06
C LEU A 567 -31.96 -15.09 15.22
N PRO A 568 -32.43 -16.21 14.64
CA PRO A 568 -31.59 -17.03 13.78
C PRO A 568 -31.20 -16.28 12.52
N LYS A 569 -30.12 -16.73 11.87
CA LYS A 569 -29.52 -16.06 10.71
C LYS A 569 -30.56 -15.74 9.63
N MET A 570 -31.49 -16.65 9.42
CA MET A 570 -32.66 -16.45 8.58
C MET A 570 -33.92 -16.82 9.35
N TYR A 571 -35.00 -16.07 9.14
CA TYR A 571 -36.32 -16.38 9.71
C TYR A 571 -37.44 -15.75 8.88
N ILE A 572 -38.65 -16.25 9.11
CA ILE A 572 -39.89 -15.62 8.65
C ILE A 572 -40.49 -14.91 9.87
N PRO A 573 -40.60 -13.57 9.87
CA PRO A 573 -41.17 -12.85 10.99
C PRO A 573 -42.67 -13.16 11.10
N ALA A 574 -43.18 -13.30 12.31
CA ALA A 574 -44.63 -13.36 12.52
C ALA A 574 -45.29 -11.99 12.31
N THR A 575 -44.52 -10.91 12.39
CA THR A 575 -45.02 -9.55 12.17
C THR A 575 -43.96 -8.72 11.46
N THR A 576 -44.34 -8.15 10.32
CA THR A 576 -43.54 -7.17 9.59
C THR A 576 -44.11 -5.79 9.82
N LEU A 577 -43.34 -4.90 10.44
CA LEU A 577 -43.72 -3.52 10.71
C LEU A 577 -43.11 -2.60 9.66
N THR A 578 -43.88 -1.65 9.17
CA THR A 578 -43.37 -0.59 8.29
C THR A 578 -43.33 0.73 9.05
N MET A 579 -42.19 1.43 9.00
CA MET A 579 -42.00 2.69 9.72
C MET A 579 -41.45 3.77 8.79
N ALA A 580 -41.89 5.01 9.00
CA ALA A 580 -41.41 6.17 8.22
C ALA A 580 -40.01 6.62 8.61
N SER A 581 -39.61 6.43 9.88
CA SER A 581 -38.40 7.03 10.48
C SER A 581 -37.11 6.23 10.26
N SER A 582 -35.98 6.83 10.65
CA SER A 582 -34.64 6.21 10.65
C SER A 582 -34.49 5.05 11.66
N THR A 583 -33.33 4.38 11.61
CA THR A 583 -32.90 3.33 12.55
C THR A 583 -33.04 3.69 14.02
N ASP A 584 -33.02 4.97 14.36
CA ASP A 584 -33.07 5.48 15.72
C ASP A 584 -34.45 5.22 16.37
N ALA A 585 -35.48 4.99 15.55
CA ALA A 585 -36.79 4.57 16.04
C ALA A 585 -36.81 3.11 16.49
N LEU A 586 -35.96 2.23 15.92
CA LEU A 586 -35.79 0.86 16.39
C LEU A 586 -35.28 0.84 17.84
N LEU A 587 -34.40 1.79 18.18
CA LEU A 587 -33.83 1.97 19.51
C LEU A 587 -34.87 2.43 20.54
N LYS A 588 -36.00 2.99 20.09
CA LYS A 588 -37.09 3.49 20.93
C LYS A 588 -38.30 2.54 20.95
N MET A 589 -38.24 1.44 20.21
CA MET A 589 -39.29 0.43 20.20
C MET A 589 -39.21 -0.39 21.50
N SER A 590 -40.26 -0.27 22.30
CA SER A 590 -40.42 -0.89 23.61
C SER A 590 -40.12 -2.40 23.64
N PRO A 591 -39.67 -2.95 24.80
CA PRO A 591 -39.49 -4.39 25.05
C PRO A 591 -40.69 -5.30 24.73
N TYR A 592 -41.90 -4.76 24.52
CA TYR A 592 -43.06 -5.55 24.07
C TYR A 592 -42.86 -6.24 22.70
N THR A 593 -41.88 -5.83 21.90
CA THR A 593 -41.46 -6.53 20.67
C THR A 593 -40.64 -7.81 20.92
N GLN A 594 -40.19 -8.06 22.16
CA GLN A 594 -39.39 -9.24 22.53
C GLN A 594 -40.21 -10.55 22.61
N ASN A 595 -41.53 -10.46 22.79
CA ASN A 595 -42.38 -11.64 23.03
C ASN A 595 -43.19 -12.13 21.81
N SER A 596 -43.22 -11.39 20.71
CA SER A 596 -43.99 -11.76 19.52
C SER A 596 -43.09 -12.35 18.42
N LYS A 597 -42.84 -13.66 18.45
CA LYS A 597 -42.45 -14.54 17.31
C LYS A 597 -41.61 -13.88 16.17
N GLY A 598 -40.51 -13.19 16.50
CA GLY A 598 -39.64 -12.54 15.52
C GLY A 598 -40.33 -11.40 14.75
N VAL A 599 -40.12 -10.16 15.19
CA VAL A 599 -40.56 -8.97 14.46
C VAL A 599 -39.49 -8.58 13.44
N ALA A 600 -39.90 -8.13 12.26
CA ALA A 600 -39.01 -7.48 11.32
C ALA A 600 -39.51 -6.08 10.95
N VAL A 601 -38.61 -5.12 10.84
CA VAL A 601 -38.92 -3.72 10.60
C VAL A 601 -38.40 -3.29 9.24
N ILE A 602 -39.28 -2.74 8.40
CA ILE A 602 -38.95 -2.15 7.10
C ILE A 602 -39.10 -0.63 7.22
N PHE A 603 -37.99 0.08 7.06
CA PHE A 603 -37.99 1.55 7.03
C PHE A 603 -38.27 2.03 5.62
N SER A 604 -39.34 2.81 5.42
CA SER A 604 -39.71 3.31 4.09
C SER A 604 -38.63 4.25 3.52
N GLU A 605 -38.01 5.08 4.35
CA GLU A 605 -36.85 5.92 3.98
C GLU A 605 -35.68 5.12 3.38
N GLN A 606 -35.43 3.90 3.88
CA GLN A 606 -34.36 3.04 3.38
C GLN A 606 -34.77 2.21 2.17
N ASN A 607 -36.06 2.19 1.86
CA ASN A 607 -36.65 1.39 0.80
C ASN A 607 -37.62 2.20 -0.06
N PRO A 608 -37.20 3.33 -0.67
CA PRO A 608 -38.09 4.27 -1.34
C PRO A 608 -38.78 3.69 -2.58
N ALA A 609 -38.25 2.59 -3.12
CA ALA A 609 -38.86 1.93 -4.27
C ALA A 609 -40.09 1.10 -3.89
N LEU A 610 -40.26 0.68 -2.63
CA LEU A 610 -41.38 -0.19 -2.21
C LEU A 610 -42.73 0.49 -2.46
N ASP A 611 -43.60 -0.22 -3.17
CA ASP A 611 -44.96 0.20 -3.44
C ASP A 611 -45.76 0.20 -2.13
N GLU A 612 -46.43 1.31 -1.86
CA GLU A 612 -47.31 1.50 -0.71
C GLU A 612 -48.40 0.40 -0.67
N HIS A 613 -48.83 -0.13 -1.81
CA HIS A 613 -49.77 -1.25 -1.90
C HIS A 613 -49.19 -2.58 -1.38
N LEU A 614 -47.92 -2.90 -1.68
CA LEU A 614 -47.25 -4.10 -1.18
C LEU A 614 -46.92 -3.99 0.31
N ILE A 615 -46.56 -2.78 0.75
CA ILE A 615 -46.41 -2.43 2.16
C ILE A 615 -47.75 -2.61 2.88
N ASN A 616 -48.85 -2.11 2.33
CA ASN A 616 -50.18 -2.24 2.92
C ASN A 616 -50.67 -3.69 2.92
N LYS A 617 -50.38 -4.47 1.87
CA LYS A 617 -50.63 -5.91 1.83
C LYS A 617 -49.80 -6.66 2.88
N ALA A 618 -48.56 -6.25 3.17
CA ALA A 618 -47.76 -6.81 4.26
C ALA A 618 -48.27 -6.38 5.66
N ASN A 619 -48.73 -5.13 5.80
CA ASN A 619 -49.22 -4.56 7.06
C ASN A 619 -50.64 -5.03 7.45
N GLN A 620 -51.43 -5.54 6.50
CA GLN A 620 -52.81 -6.00 6.74
C GLN A 620 -52.93 -7.25 7.61
N GLY A 621 -51.83 -7.79 8.15
CA GLY A 621 -51.88 -8.89 9.11
C GLY A 621 -52.63 -10.09 8.55
N TYR A 622 -52.12 -10.68 7.49
CA TYR A 622 -52.63 -11.98 7.04
C TYR A 622 -52.57 -12.98 8.20
N GLU A 623 -53.58 -13.85 8.30
CA GLU A 623 -53.51 -15.04 9.17
C GLU A 623 -52.12 -15.65 9.05
N ILE A 624 -51.46 -15.87 10.20
CA ILE A 624 -50.11 -16.43 10.27
C ILE A 624 -50.05 -17.61 9.31
N SER A 625 -49.39 -17.44 8.16
CA SER A 625 -49.02 -18.60 7.34
C SER A 625 -48.23 -19.49 8.31
N PRO A 626 -48.61 -20.76 8.53
CA PRO A 626 -47.91 -21.66 9.46
C PRO A 626 -46.52 -22.06 8.91
N ALA A 627 -45.93 -21.18 8.11
CA ALA A 627 -44.75 -21.42 7.34
C ALA A 627 -43.57 -21.57 8.28
N THR A 628 -42.83 -22.64 8.07
CA THR A 628 -41.58 -22.90 8.77
C THR A 628 -40.44 -22.70 7.80
N LEU A 629 -39.38 -22.07 8.26
CA LEU A 629 -38.14 -21.93 7.54
C LEU A 629 -37.16 -23.03 7.95
N GLU A 630 -36.63 -23.76 6.98
CA GLU A 630 -35.52 -24.69 7.17
C GLU A 630 -34.34 -24.17 6.35
N TYR A 631 -33.14 -24.03 6.92
CA TYR A 631 -32.00 -23.49 6.17
C TYR A 631 -30.67 -24.15 6.50
N LYS A 632 -29.71 -24.02 5.59
CA LYS A 632 -28.33 -24.47 5.77
C LYS A 632 -27.38 -23.42 5.28
N LYS A 633 -26.36 -23.12 6.07
CA LYS A 633 -25.19 -22.36 5.61
C LYS A 633 -24.27 -23.33 4.86
N ILE A 634 -24.11 -23.12 3.56
CA ILE A 634 -23.18 -23.92 2.75
C ILE A 634 -21.76 -23.38 2.94
N ASP A 635 -21.62 -22.07 2.79
CA ASP A 635 -20.38 -21.33 2.99
C ASP A 635 -20.70 -19.84 3.25
N PRO A 636 -19.72 -18.97 3.52
CA PRO A 636 -19.97 -17.54 3.78
C PRO A 636 -20.76 -16.79 2.69
N THR A 637 -20.82 -17.30 1.46
CA THR A 637 -21.45 -16.68 0.29
C THR A 637 -22.71 -17.39 -0.18
N LYS A 638 -23.12 -18.51 0.45
CA LYS A 638 -24.21 -19.34 -0.04
C LYS A 638 -24.98 -20.03 1.08
N TYR A 639 -26.31 -19.97 0.98
CA TYR A 639 -27.25 -20.66 1.86
C TYR A 639 -28.31 -21.39 1.04
N LYS A 640 -28.74 -22.54 1.53
CA LYS A 640 -29.93 -23.25 1.05
C LYS A 640 -31.07 -23.01 2.02
N VAL A 641 -32.26 -22.79 1.48
CA VAL A 641 -33.44 -22.40 2.25
C VAL A 641 -34.64 -23.16 1.73
N VAL A 642 -35.40 -23.82 2.59
CA VAL A 642 -36.69 -24.41 2.29
C VAL A 642 -37.74 -23.66 3.10
N ILE A 643 -38.77 -23.17 2.43
CA ILE A 643 -39.96 -22.64 3.11
C ILE A 643 -41.04 -23.69 2.99
N HIS A 644 -41.51 -24.17 4.15
CA HIS A 644 -42.57 -25.17 4.27
C HIS A 644 -43.91 -24.49 4.49
N LYS A 645 -44.99 -25.01 3.89
CA LYS A 645 -46.39 -24.61 4.13
C LYS A 645 -46.66 -23.10 3.99
N ALA A 646 -46.06 -22.46 3.00
CA ALA A 646 -46.33 -21.06 2.68
C ALA A 646 -47.51 -20.93 1.71
N LYS A 647 -48.40 -19.95 1.92
CA LYS A 647 -49.61 -19.81 1.07
C LYS A 647 -49.66 -18.54 0.23
N ASP A 648 -49.26 -17.41 0.82
CA ASP A 648 -49.44 -16.06 0.25
C ASP A 648 -48.15 -15.24 0.31
N LEU A 649 -48.20 -14.03 0.88
CA LEU A 649 -47.04 -13.15 1.01
C LEU A 649 -46.21 -13.54 2.24
N VAL A 650 -44.92 -13.80 2.04
CA VAL A 650 -43.99 -14.15 3.12
C VAL A 650 -42.85 -13.13 3.15
N THR A 651 -42.55 -12.59 4.33
CA THR A 651 -41.30 -11.84 4.53
C THR A 651 -40.19 -12.83 4.90
N LEU A 652 -39.07 -12.81 4.19
CA LEU A 652 -37.87 -13.55 4.54
C LEU A 652 -36.83 -12.56 5.05
N ALA A 653 -36.46 -12.67 6.32
CA ALA A 653 -35.39 -11.87 6.92
C ALA A 653 -34.06 -12.63 6.88
N PHE A 654 -32.98 -11.95 6.50
CA PHE A 654 -31.63 -12.52 6.43
C PHE A 654 -30.61 -11.58 7.11
N LEU A 655 -30.18 -11.97 8.31
CA LEU A 655 -29.34 -11.20 9.23
C LEU A 655 -27.84 -11.21 8.86
N GLU A 656 -27.56 -11.02 7.57
CA GLU A 656 -26.28 -10.54 7.05
C GLU A 656 -26.38 -9.05 6.72
N PRO A 657 -25.30 -8.26 6.90
CA PRO A 657 -25.28 -6.85 6.51
C PRO A 657 -25.74 -6.63 5.07
N TYR A 658 -26.58 -5.61 4.91
CA TYR A 658 -27.27 -5.31 3.66
C TYR A 658 -26.26 -5.07 2.53
N ASN A 659 -26.41 -5.81 1.45
CA ASN A 659 -25.63 -5.61 0.24
C ASN A 659 -26.43 -6.06 -0.99
N SER A 660 -26.42 -5.24 -2.04
CA SER A 660 -27.22 -5.49 -3.24
C SER A 660 -26.81 -6.72 -4.05
N TRP A 661 -25.67 -7.34 -3.76
CA TRP A 661 -25.22 -8.56 -4.42
C TRP A 661 -25.83 -9.84 -3.84
N TRP A 662 -26.47 -9.79 -2.67
CA TRP A 662 -27.27 -10.91 -2.19
C TRP A 662 -28.52 -11.07 -3.05
N SER A 663 -28.69 -12.28 -3.59
CA SER A 663 -29.76 -12.62 -4.52
C SER A 663 -30.44 -13.93 -4.11
N LEU A 664 -31.71 -14.07 -4.49
CA LEU A 664 -32.53 -15.24 -4.22
C LEU A 664 -32.83 -16.00 -5.52
N TYR A 665 -32.71 -17.33 -5.51
CA TYR A 665 -32.90 -18.19 -6.67
C TYR A 665 -33.84 -19.35 -6.35
N LEU A 666 -34.83 -19.60 -7.22
CA LEU A 666 -35.72 -20.76 -7.10
C LEU A 666 -35.00 -22.04 -7.55
N SER A 667 -34.74 -22.91 -6.59
CA SER A 667 -33.78 -24.00 -6.68
C SER A 667 -34.50 -25.35 -6.69
N GLY A 668 -34.73 -25.92 -7.87
CA GLY A 668 -35.28 -27.28 -8.03
C GLY A 668 -36.57 -27.57 -7.23
N ASN A 669 -36.93 -28.84 -7.13
CA ASN A 669 -38.03 -29.29 -6.28
C ASN A 669 -37.54 -29.43 -4.83
N PRO A 670 -38.37 -29.13 -3.81
CA PRO A 670 -38.08 -29.44 -2.42
C PRO A 670 -37.79 -30.95 -2.24
N PRO A 671 -36.96 -31.35 -1.26
CA PRO A 671 -36.74 -32.75 -0.97
C PRO A 671 -38.07 -33.44 -0.58
N ALA A 672 -38.61 -34.27 -1.47
CA ALA A 672 -39.79 -35.07 -1.19
C ALA A 672 -39.35 -36.41 -0.58
N VAL A 673 -39.36 -36.54 0.74
CA VAL A 673 -39.00 -37.78 1.43
C VAL A 673 -40.20 -38.33 2.21
N LEU A 674 -40.43 -39.64 2.08
CA LEU A 674 -41.46 -40.34 2.84
C LEU A 674 -41.16 -40.26 4.35
N LYS A 675 -42.11 -39.76 5.13
CA LYS A 675 -41.99 -39.54 6.58
C LYS A 675 -41.57 -40.81 7.35
N SER A 676 -42.04 -41.98 6.92
CA SER A 676 -41.70 -43.30 7.51
C SER A 676 -40.22 -43.64 7.45
N ASP A 677 -39.54 -43.25 6.37
CA ASP A 677 -38.15 -43.63 6.08
C ASP A 677 -37.14 -42.76 6.83
N LEU A 678 -37.57 -41.56 7.25
CA LEU A 678 -36.77 -40.65 8.07
C LEU A 678 -36.89 -40.98 9.56
N ILE A 679 -38.09 -41.31 10.03
CA ILE A 679 -38.32 -41.62 11.46
C ILE A 679 -37.53 -42.85 11.90
N SER A 680 -37.41 -43.88 11.05
CA SER A 680 -36.60 -45.07 11.32
C SER A 680 -35.10 -44.79 11.50
N LYS A 681 -34.61 -43.61 11.09
CA LYS A 681 -33.20 -43.21 11.16
C LYS A 681 -32.88 -42.31 12.36
N ILE A 682 -33.85 -41.90 13.17
CA ILE A 682 -33.61 -40.99 14.31
C ILE A 682 -32.79 -41.65 15.43
N THR A 683 -32.76 -42.98 15.48
CA THR A 683 -32.06 -43.75 16.52
C THR A 683 -30.58 -43.37 16.63
N ILE A 684 -29.93 -43.04 15.51
CA ILE A 684 -28.52 -42.64 15.40
C ILE A 684 -28.27 -41.14 15.61
N TYR A 685 -29.30 -40.33 15.91
CA TYR A 685 -29.14 -38.89 16.11
C TYR A 685 -28.58 -38.58 17.51
N GLU A 686 -27.46 -37.87 17.59
CA GLU A 686 -26.83 -37.51 18.86
C GLU A 686 -26.65 -35.99 18.99
N VAL A 687 -26.88 -35.48 20.21
CA VAL A 687 -26.70 -34.06 20.53
C VAL A 687 -25.24 -33.84 20.89
N LYS A 688 -24.58 -32.91 20.18
CA LYS A 688 -23.18 -32.57 20.39
C LYS A 688 -23.04 -31.64 21.59
N ASP A 689 -21.99 -31.86 22.40
CA ASP A 689 -21.71 -31.03 23.59
C ASP A 689 -21.52 -29.54 23.24
N ALA A 690 -20.93 -29.23 22.09
CA ALA A 690 -20.74 -27.85 21.62
C ALA A 690 -22.05 -27.09 21.33
N ASP A 691 -23.15 -27.82 21.08
CA ASP A 691 -24.43 -27.25 20.63
C ASP A 691 -25.60 -27.67 21.53
N VAL A 692 -25.36 -28.16 22.75
CA VAL A 692 -26.40 -28.72 23.64
C VAL A 692 -27.60 -27.78 23.89
N TYR A 693 -27.38 -26.47 23.85
CA TYR A 693 -28.44 -25.48 24.06
C TYR A 693 -29.21 -25.16 22.77
N GLU A 694 -28.58 -25.29 21.61
CA GLU A 694 -29.09 -24.88 20.30
C GLU A 694 -29.58 -26.05 19.44
N GLN A 695 -29.05 -27.26 19.62
CA GLN A 695 -29.40 -28.47 18.87
C GLN A 695 -30.72 -29.05 19.39
N ALA A 696 -31.59 -29.47 18.48
CA ALA A 696 -32.82 -30.16 18.83
C ALA A 696 -32.51 -31.54 19.42
N ASN A 697 -33.27 -31.97 20.42
CA ASN A 697 -33.19 -33.34 20.92
C ASN A 697 -33.99 -34.32 20.02
N LYS A 698 -33.90 -35.64 20.29
CA LYS A 698 -34.59 -36.67 19.50
C LYS A 698 -36.11 -36.45 19.40
N GLN A 699 -36.75 -36.10 20.53
CA GLN A 699 -38.19 -35.90 20.59
C GLN A 699 -38.64 -34.65 19.81
N GLU A 700 -37.87 -33.57 19.90
CA GLU A 700 -38.07 -32.36 19.10
C GLU A 700 -37.95 -32.68 17.60
N LEU A 701 -36.92 -33.44 17.21
CA LEU A 701 -36.72 -33.85 15.82
C LEU A 701 -37.85 -34.74 15.28
N GLU A 702 -38.31 -35.72 16.06
CA GLU A 702 -39.48 -36.55 15.74
C GLU A 702 -40.72 -35.68 15.47
N ASN A 703 -40.93 -34.66 16.31
CA ASN A 703 -42.02 -33.71 16.13
C ASN A 703 -41.84 -32.89 14.85
N TYR A 704 -40.63 -32.40 14.54
CA TYR A 704 -40.35 -31.63 13.33
C TYR A 704 -40.65 -32.44 12.06
N LEU A 705 -40.27 -33.70 12.03
CA LEU A 705 -40.53 -34.60 10.90
C LEU A 705 -42.02 -34.91 10.74
N THR A 706 -42.72 -35.12 11.87
CA THR A 706 -44.17 -35.35 11.88
C THR A 706 -44.91 -34.15 11.31
N LEU A 707 -44.54 -32.94 11.74
CA LEU A 707 -45.12 -31.68 11.31
C LEU A 707 -44.69 -31.24 9.89
N GLY A 708 -43.67 -31.88 9.32
CA GLY A 708 -43.12 -31.52 8.00
C GLY A 708 -42.30 -30.22 8.03
N MET A 709 -41.60 -29.97 9.15
CA MET A 709 -40.76 -28.79 9.35
C MET A 709 -39.30 -29.02 8.92
N VAL A 710 -38.92 -30.29 8.74
CA VAL A 710 -37.59 -30.75 8.32
C VAL A 710 -37.77 -31.68 7.12
N SER A 711 -37.02 -31.43 6.05
CA SER A 711 -37.14 -32.17 4.77
C SER A 711 -36.02 -33.17 4.50
N SER A 712 -34.92 -33.11 5.26
CA SER A 712 -33.77 -34.00 5.08
C SER A 712 -33.12 -34.41 6.41
N LEU A 713 -32.74 -35.68 6.53
CA LEU A 713 -31.80 -36.17 7.55
C LEU A 713 -30.53 -36.78 6.92
N HIS A 714 -30.33 -36.57 5.61
CA HIS A 714 -29.26 -37.23 4.88
C HIS A 714 -28.54 -36.25 3.95
N ASN A 715 -27.28 -35.99 4.25
CA ASN A 715 -26.39 -35.38 3.29
C ASN A 715 -25.72 -36.50 2.47
N LYS A 716 -26.00 -36.59 1.17
CA LYS A 716 -25.34 -37.56 0.27
C LYS A 716 -23.81 -37.38 0.22
N ASP A 717 -23.29 -36.23 0.68
CA ASP A 717 -21.87 -35.87 0.65
C ASP A 717 -21.12 -36.18 1.97
N SER A 718 -21.81 -36.60 3.05
CA SER A 718 -21.17 -36.94 4.33
C SER A 718 -20.88 -38.44 4.41
N TYR A 719 -19.88 -38.88 3.66
CA TYR A 719 -19.13 -40.09 4.05
C TYR A 719 -18.05 -39.65 5.02
N ASP A 720 -18.16 -40.05 6.29
CA ASP A 720 -16.99 -40.04 7.14
C ASP A 720 -15.99 -41.10 6.63
N LYS A 721 -14.69 -40.91 6.89
CA LYS A 721 -13.62 -41.87 6.53
C LYS A 721 -13.81 -43.26 7.15
N SER A 722 -14.77 -43.38 8.08
CA SER A 722 -15.21 -44.58 8.80
C SER A 722 -16.41 -45.31 8.17
N GLY A 723 -17.13 -44.70 7.22
CA GLY A 723 -18.27 -45.32 6.54
C GLY A 723 -19.61 -45.29 7.31
N ASP A 724 -19.67 -44.66 8.48
CA ASP A 724 -20.91 -44.53 9.25
C ASP A 724 -21.78 -43.33 8.81
N LYS A 725 -23.10 -43.55 8.79
CA LYS A 725 -24.12 -42.53 8.48
C LYS A 725 -24.38 -41.70 9.74
N GLU A 726 -23.76 -40.54 9.90
CA GLU A 726 -24.12 -39.58 10.96
C GLU A 726 -25.20 -38.60 10.46
N ILE A 727 -26.20 -38.29 11.29
CA ILE A 727 -27.14 -37.18 11.03
C ILE A 727 -26.47 -35.88 11.50
N GLY A 728 -26.32 -34.92 10.59
CA GLY A 728 -25.74 -33.61 10.88
C GLY A 728 -26.61 -32.75 11.80
N PHE A 729 -26.09 -31.60 12.20
CA PHE A 729 -26.74 -30.67 13.13
C PHE A 729 -28.13 -30.22 12.66
N ILE A 730 -29.09 -30.26 13.59
CA ILE A 730 -30.43 -29.70 13.43
C ILE A 730 -30.73 -28.84 14.65
N SER A 731 -30.97 -27.54 14.44
CA SER A 731 -31.25 -26.63 15.54
C SER A 731 -32.64 -26.86 16.13
N LYS A 732 -32.84 -26.39 17.36
CA LYS A 732 -34.18 -26.14 17.91
C LYS A 732 -34.95 -25.19 16.99
N ASN A 733 -36.27 -25.26 17.07
CA ASN A 733 -37.17 -24.33 16.40
C ASN A 733 -37.07 -22.94 17.05
N LEU A 734 -36.33 -22.05 16.41
CA LEU A 734 -36.16 -20.66 16.84
C LEU A 734 -37.12 -19.77 16.04
N TYR A 735 -38.29 -19.50 16.60
CA TYR A 735 -39.31 -18.64 15.99
C TYR A 735 -39.79 -19.10 14.60
N GLY A 736 -39.98 -20.41 14.41
CA GLY A 736 -40.37 -20.98 13.13
C GLY A 736 -39.19 -21.20 12.17
N SER A 737 -37.95 -21.07 12.63
CA SER A 737 -36.75 -21.29 11.83
C SER A 737 -35.87 -22.40 12.41
N ILE A 738 -35.43 -23.30 11.54
CA ILE A 738 -34.61 -24.48 11.86
C ILE A 738 -33.39 -24.47 10.94
N GLN A 739 -32.19 -24.44 11.51
CA GLN A 739 -30.97 -24.75 10.76
C GLN A 739 -30.85 -26.27 10.63
N ASN A 740 -30.72 -26.78 9.41
CA ASN A 740 -30.54 -28.20 9.12
C ASN A 740 -29.34 -28.43 8.19
N ASP A 741 -28.23 -28.91 8.75
CA ASP A 741 -27.00 -29.15 8.00
C ASP A 741 -27.06 -30.41 7.10
N ASN A 742 -28.20 -31.11 7.08
CA ASN A 742 -28.49 -32.25 6.22
C ASN A 742 -29.12 -31.86 4.87
N LEU A 743 -29.39 -30.58 4.63
CA LEU A 743 -29.83 -30.10 3.31
C LEU A 743 -28.73 -30.28 2.24
N PRO A 744 -29.09 -30.52 0.96
CA PRO A 744 -28.12 -30.74 -0.11
C PRO A 744 -27.26 -29.50 -0.37
N ASN A 745 -25.96 -29.67 -0.61
CA ASN A 745 -25.06 -28.54 -0.82
C ASN A 745 -25.28 -27.83 -2.18
N GLY A 746 -25.75 -28.57 -3.19
CA GLY A 746 -25.77 -28.10 -4.57
C GLY A 746 -24.36 -28.05 -5.17
N THR A 747 -24.21 -27.37 -6.31
CA THR A 747 -22.88 -27.14 -6.94
C THR A 747 -22.46 -25.69 -6.84
N THR A 748 -21.16 -25.41 -6.89
CA THR A 748 -20.63 -24.04 -6.83
C THR A 748 -21.13 -23.17 -8.00
N THR A 749 -21.45 -23.79 -9.15
CA THR A 749 -21.87 -23.11 -10.38
C THR A 749 -23.38 -23.15 -10.64
N GLU A 750 -24.18 -23.70 -9.70
CA GLU A 750 -25.62 -23.96 -9.88
C GLU A 750 -26.40 -22.77 -10.45
N ASN A 751 -26.15 -21.56 -9.95
CA ASN A 751 -26.91 -20.35 -10.31
C ASN A 751 -26.17 -19.38 -11.24
N TRP A 752 -25.05 -19.77 -11.86
CA TRP A 752 -24.24 -18.82 -12.65
C TRP A 752 -24.96 -18.28 -13.90
N THR A 753 -25.83 -19.10 -14.49
CA THR A 753 -26.65 -18.77 -15.68
C THR A 753 -28.12 -18.58 -15.35
N THR A 754 -28.51 -18.77 -14.08
CA THR A 754 -29.90 -18.66 -13.64
C THR A 754 -30.20 -17.23 -13.25
N THR A 755 -31.37 -16.72 -13.64
CA THR A 755 -31.80 -15.37 -13.24
C THR A 755 -32.32 -15.39 -11.80
N PRO A 756 -31.95 -14.42 -10.95
CA PRO A 756 -32.56 -14.27 -9.64
C PRO A 756 -34.07 -14.07 -9.74
N VAL A 757 -34.80 -14.46 -8.69
CA VAL A 757 -36.23 -14.13 -8.53
C VAL A 757 -36.30 -12.66 -8.12
N THR A 758 -36.84 -11.80 -8.99
CA THR A 758 -36.88 -10.35 -8.75
C THR A 758 -38.28 -9.76 -8.76
N GLU A 759 -39.19 -10.28 -9.59
CA GLU A 759 -40.58 -9.78 -9.65
C GLU A 759 -41.39 -10.26 -8.46
N GLU A 760 -41.32 -11.56 -8.17
CA GLU A 760 -42.09 -12.21 -7.10
C GLU A 760 -41.38 -12.17 -5.75
N ALA A 761 -40.10 -11.79 -5.71
CA ALA A 761 -39.29 -11.68 -4.49
C ALA A 761 -38.63 -10.31 -4.41
N ARG A 762 -39.38 -9.34 -3.88
CA ARG A 762 -38.92 -7.96 -3.80
C ARG A 762 -37.91 -7.81 -2.67
N ARG A 763 -36.65 -7.48 -3.00
CA ARG A 763 -35.61 -7.23 -2.01
C ARG A 763 -35.91 -5.99 -1.17
N VAL A 764 -35.66 -6.08 0.13
CA VAL A 764 -35.82 -4.99 1.10
C VAL A 764 -34.62 -4.96 2.05
N LYS A 765 -34.29 -3.77 2.56
CA LYS A 765 -33.40 -3.60 3.71
C LYS A 765 -34.25 -3.69 4.98
N ILE A 766 -33.96 -4.68 5.81
CA ILE A 766 -34.75 -5.01 6.99
C ILE A 766 -33.96 -4.73 8.27
N ASN A 767 -34.66 -4.39 9.34
CA ASN A 767 -34.10 -4.05 10.66
C ASN A 767 -33.01 -2.97 10.60
N GLY A 768 -33.05 -2.11 9.58
CA GLY A 768 -32.11 -0.99 9.46
C GLY A 768 -30.73 -1.32 8.90
N TYR A 769 -30.35 -2.61 8.86
CA TYR A 769 -29.00 -3.03 8.49
C TYR A 769 -28.92 -4.32 7.67
N ALA A 770 -29.95 -5.19 7.67
CA ALA A 770 -29.88 -6.55 7.15
C ALA A 770 -30.55 -6.70 5.78
N ASN A 771 -30.32 -7.82 5.10
CA ASN A 771 -31.00 -8.18 3.86
C ASN A 771 -32.37 -8.81 4.16
N GLY A 772 -33.31 -8.68 3.23
CA GLY A 772 -34.59 -9.38 3.29
C GLY A 772 -35.32 -9.37 1.96
N TRP A 773 -36.39 -10.14 1.87
CA TRP A 773 -37.25 -10.25 0.70
C TRP A 773 -38.73 -10.32 1.09
N LEU A 774 -39.59 -9.67 0.31
CA LEU A 774 -41.05 -9.90 0.32
C LEU A 774 -41.39 -10.84 -0.83
N LEU A 775 -41.78 -12.07 -0.52
CA LEU A 775 -42.05 -13.13 -1.48
C LEU A 775 -43.56 -13.32 -1.69
N ASP A 776 -44.07 -13.12 -2.91
CA ASP A 776 -45.41 -13.55 -3.29
C ASP A 776 -45.35 -15.03 -3.73
N VAL A 777 -45.54 -15.93 -2.76
CA VAL A 777 -45.33 -17.38 -2.96
C VAL A 777 -46.32 -17.94 -3.97
N ARG A 778 -47.58 -17.51 -3.90
CA ARG A 778 -48.63 -17.95 -4.82
C ARG A 778 -48.29 -17.57 -6.27
N GLN A 779 -47.86 -16.33 -6.50
CA GLN A 779 -47.47 -15.89 -7.84
C GLN A 779 -46.23 -16.65 -8.34
N LEU A 780 -45.22 -16.84 -7.48
CA LEU A 780 -43.99 -17.56 -7.83
C LEU A 780 -44.28 -19.02 -8.21
N CYS A 781 -45.09 -19.72 -7.42
CA CYS A 781 -45.41 -21.12 -7.64
C CYS A 781 -46.42 -21.35 -8.77
N ASN A 782 -47.28 -20.37 -9.09
CA ASN A 782 -48.13 -20.44 -10.28
C ASN A 782 -47.33 -20.33 -11.59
N LYS A 783 -46.21 -19.58 -11.56
CA LYS A 783 -45.32 -19.42 -12.72
C LYS A 783 -44.28 -20.54 -12.85
N SER A 784 -44.08 -21.37 -11.82
CA SER A 784 -42.99 -22.35 -11.79
C SER A 784 -43.46 -23.73 -11.35
N SER A 785 -43.10 -24.77 -12.11
CA SER A 785 -43.32 -26.17 -11.75
C SER A 785 -42.39 -26.69 -10.64
N LYS A 786 -41.56 -25.82 -10.05
CA LYS A 786 -40.53 -26.17 -9.05
C LYS A 786 -41.04 -26.13 -7.59
N CYS A 787 -42.28 -25.73 -7.35
CA CYS A 787 -42.88 -25.77 -6.02
C CYS A 787 -43.63 -27.09 -5.81
N LEU A 788 -43.67 -27.56 -4.57
CA LEU A 788 -44.52 -28.69 -4.17
C LEU A 788 -45.81 -28.13 -3.56
N VAL A 789 -46.96 -28.54 -4.09
CA VAL A 789 -48.28 -28.13 -3.58
C VAL A 789 -48.77 -29.16 -2.59
N ASN A 790 -49.07 -28.73 -1.37
CA ASN A 790 -49.60 -29.56 -0.30
C ASN A 790 -51.12 -29.72 -0.43
N ASN A 791 -51.67 -30.78 0.19
CA ASN A 791 -53.11 -31.08 0.17
C ASN A 791 -53.97 -29.96 0.79
N ASP A 792 -53.40 -29.15 1.67
CA ASP A 792 -54.06 -27.99 2.31
C ASP A 792 -53.98 -26.71 1.46
N GLY A 793 -53.42 -26.79 0.25
CA GLY A 793 -53.24 -25.66 -0.67
C GLY A 793 -52.07 -24.75 -0.33
N THR A 794 -51.21 -25.14 0.62
CA THR A 794 -49.93 -24.46 0.87
C THR A 794 -48.83 -24.97 -0.07
N TYR A 795 -47.71 -24.26 -0.13
CA TYR A 795 -46.56 -24.56 -0.98
C TYR A 795 -45.31 -24.79 -0.15
N ASP A 796 -44.53 -25.78 -0.58
CA ASP A 796 -43.14 -25.95 -0.17
C ASP A 796 -42.22 -25.53 -1.33
N LEU A 797 -41.17 -24.78 -1.01
CA LEU A 797 -40.25 -24.24 -2.01
C LEU A 797 -38.81 -24.30 -1.53
N LEU A 798 -37.92 -24.74 -2.42
CA LEU A 798 -36.47 -24.75 -2.20
C LEU A 798 -35.84 -23.54 -2.91
N LEU A 799 -35.08 -22.76 -2.16
CA LEU A 799 -34.44 -21.52 -2.56
C LEU A 799 -32.93 -21.59 -2.29
N THR A 800 -32.16 -20.85 -3.05
CA THR A 800 -30.75 -20.56 -2.77
C THR A 800 -30.59 -19.06 -2.56
N VAL A 801 -29.98 -18.67 -1.44
CA VAL A 801 -29.51 -17.30 -1.21
C VAL A 801 -28.02 -17.29 -1.52
N GLU A 802 -27.60 -16.53 -2.52
CA GLU A 802 -26.20 -16.52 -2.99
C GLU A 802 -25.69 -15.09 -3.19
N PHE A 803 -24.43 -14.87 -2.81
CA PHE A 803 -23.74 -13.61 -3.01
C PHE A 803 -23.14 -13.54 -4.41
N GLY A 804 -23.74 -12.73 -5.28
CA GLY A 804 -23.45 -12.73 -6.71
C GLY A 804 -22.03 -12.37 -7.11
N LEU A 805 -21.22 -11.72 -6.24
CA LEU A 805 -19.80 -11.47 -6.52
C LEU A 805 -18.95 -12.75 -6.49
N GLN A 806 -19.45 -13.83 -5.89
CA GLN A 806 -18.69 -15.07 -5.72
C GLN A 806 -18.26 -15.68 -7.06
N LYS A 807 -19.11 -15.59 -8.10
CA LYS A 807 -18.75 -16.09 -9.44
C LYS A 807 -17.54 -15.38 -10.04
N TYR A 808 -17.44 -14.05 -9.86
CA TYR A 808 -16.30 -13.27 -10.33
C TYR A 808 -15.04 -13.61 -9.55
N ARG A 809 -15.17 -13.84 -8.24
CA ARG A 809 -14.04 -14.29 -7.41
C ARG A 809 -13.48 -15.62 -7.89
N VAL A 810 -14.35 -16.61 -8.14
CA VAL A 810 -13.93 -17.93 -8.63
C VAL A 810 -13.25 -17.84 -10.00
N VAL A 811 -13.84 -17.11 -10.96
CA VAL A 811 -13.25 -16.92 -12.30
C VAL A 811 -11.90 -16.19 -12.21
N GLY A 812 -11.82 -15.14 -11.39
CA GLY A 812 -10.57 -14.40 -11.23
C GLY A 812 -9.47 -15.23 -10.55
N LEU A 813 -9.80 -16.04 -9.55
CA LEU A 813 -8.86 -16.99 -8.95
C LEU A 813 -8.35 -18.01 -9.97
N LEU A 814 -9.21 -18.50 -10.85
CA LEU A 814 -8.82 -19.43 -11.92
C LEU A 814 -7.83 -18.77 -12.89
N ILE A 815 -8.11 -17.55 -13.36
CA ILE A 815 -7.23 -16.80 -14.27
C ILE A 815 -5.88 -16.51 -13.60
N SER A 816 -5.88 -16.01 -12.37
CA SER A 816 -4.66 -15.71 -11.62
C SER A 816 -3.86 -16.99 -11.32
N GLY A 817 -4.53 -18.07 -10.96
CA GLY A 817 -3.92 -19.38 -10.70
C GLY A 817 -3.24 -19.96 -11.94
N ILE A 818 -3.93 -19.99 -13.09
CA ILE A 818 -3.36 -20.42 -14.37
C ILE A 818 -2.16 -19.55 -14.76
N SER A 819 -2.29 -18.23 -14.59
CA SER A 819 -1.21 -17.27 -14.90
C SER A 819 0.01 -17.49 -14.03
N LEU A 820 -0.18 -17.74 -12.73
CA LEU A 820 0.90 -18.04 -11.78
C LEU A 820 1.58 -19.36 -12.14
N VAL A 821 0.81 -20.42 -12.38
CA VAL A 821 1.35 -21.73 -12.79
C VAL A 821 2.14 -21.61 -14.09
N ALA A 822 1.62 -20.89 -15.10
CA ALA A 822 2.33 -20.65 -16.35
C ALA A 822 3.65 -19.91 -16.13
N CYS A 823 3.67 -18.88 -15.27
CA CYS A 823 4.89 -18.15 -14.93
C CYS A 823 5.92 -19.05 -14.23
N VAL A 824 5.49 -19.85 -13.24
CA VAL A 824 6.37 -20.76 -12.50
C VAL A 824 6.93 -21.85 -13.42
N LEU A 825 6.08 -22.50 -14.22
CA LEU A 825 6.50 -23.51 -15.19
C LEU A 825 7.50 -22.94 -16.19
N PHE A 826 7.24 -21.72 -16.71
CA PHE A 826 8.17 -21.03 -17.60
C PHE A 826 9.55 -20.84 -16.95
N LEU A 827 9.61 -20.39 -15.69
CA LEU A 827 10.87 -20.19 -14.97
C LEU A 827 11.59 -21.53 -14.70
N VAL A 828 10.87 -22.57 -14.29
CA VAL A 828 11.43 -23.91 -14.04
C VAL A 828 12.01 -24.50 -15.34
N ILE A 829 11.25 -24.48 -16.43
CA ILE A 829 11.70 -24.96 -17.75
C ILE A 829 12.93 -24.18 -18.19
N PHE A 830 12.93 -22.85 -18.03
CA PHE A 830 14.09 -22.03 -18.37
C PHE A 830 15.34 -22.43 -17.59
N VAL A 831 15.23 -22.66 -16.28
CA VAL A 831 16.35 -23.12 -15.44
C VAL A 831 16.84 -24.50 -15.89
N LEU A 832 15.94 -25.47 -16.10
CA LEU A 832 16.28 -26.82 -16.54
C LEU A 832 16.98 -26.83 -17.90
N VAL A 833 16.49 -26.06 -18.88
CA VAL A 833 17.13 -25.91 -20.20
C VAL A 833 18.52 -25.30 -20.10
N ARG A 834 18.70 -24.30 -19.22
CA ARG A 834 20.01 -23.67 -18.99
C ARG A 834 20.99 -24.61 -18.29
N MET A 835 20.51 -25.40 -17.34
CA MET A 835 21.29 -26.45 -16.68
C MET A 835 21.71 -27.53 -17.68
N LYS A 836 20.85 -27.94 -18.62
CA LYS A 836 21.20 -28.93 -19.66
C LYS A 836 22.23 -28.39 -20.67
N LYS A 837 22.27 -27.08 -20.91
CA LYS A 837 23.25 -26.43 -21.80
C LYS A 837 24.60 -26.12 -21.12
N SER A 838 24.73 -26.25 -19.80
CA SER A 838 26.00 -25.96 -19.11
C SER A 838 27.04 -27.09 -19.12
N PRO A 839 26.69 -28.40 -19.14
CA PRO A 839 27.65 -29.50 -19.33
C PRO A 839 28.42 -29.37 -20.66
N ASP A 840 27.72 -29.09 -21.75
CA ASP A 840 28.32 -29.02 -23.09
C ASP A 840 29.32 -27.86 -23.24
N ARG A 841 29.18 -26.78 -22.45
CA ARG A 841 30.13 -25.66 -22.43
C ARG A 841 31.39 -25.92 -21.61
N LEU A 842 31.37 -26.89 -20.71
CA LEU A 842 32.57 -27.31 -19.97
C LEU A 842 33.42 -28.24 -20.84
N LEU A 843 32.80 -29.15 -21.59
CA LEU A 843 33.50 -30.04 -22.53
C LEU A 843 34.12 -29.31 -23.75
N GLN A 844 33.55 -28.19 -24.20
CA GLN A 844 34.13 -27.38 -25.29
C GLN A 844 35.25 -26.44 -24.86
N LYS A 845 35.47 -26.26 -23.55
CA LYS A 845 36.50 -25.33 -23.06
C LYS A 845 37.84 -26.00 -22.77
N ASP A 846 37.87 -27.34 -22.74
CA ASP A 846 39.08 -28.14 -22.51
C ASP A 846 39.76 -28.63 -23.81
N THR A 847 39.23 -28.28 -24.99
CA THR A 847 39.82 -28.65 -26.31
C THR A 847 40.55 -27.51 -27.03
N VAL A 848 40.82 -26.38 -26.36
CA VAL A 848 41.62 -25.27 -26.92
C VAL A 848 42.76 -24.92 -25.97
N VAL A 849 43.73 -25.83 -25.82
CA VAL A 849 45.07 -25.53 -25.31
C VAL A 849 46.07 -26.43 -26.05
N ASP A 850 47.15 -25.79 -26.50
CA ASP A 850 48.42 -26.31 -27.05
C ASP A 850 48.46 -26.90 -28.46
N ASN A 851 48.67 -26.00 -29.45
CA ASN A 851 49.40 -26.33 -30.67
C ASN A 851 50.15 -25.10 -31.26
N ASP A 852 50.72 -24.24 -30.42
CA ASP A 852 51.61 -23.16 -30.86
C ASP A 852 52.80 -23.02 -29.91
N LEU A 853 53.64 -24.05 -29.89
CA LEU A 853 55.00 -24.00 -29.37
C LEU A 853 55.77 -25.17 -29.99
N LEU A 854 56.25 -24.98 -31.22
CA LEU A 854 57.43 -25.62 -31.84
C LEU A 854 57.50 -25.28 -33.35
N SER A 855 58.26 -24.24 -33.70
CA SER A 855 59.24 -24.26 -34.82
C SER A 855 59.81 -22.87 -35.05
N THR A 856 61.04 -22.70 -34.58
CA THR A 856 61.98 -21.68 -35.02
C THR A 856 62.48 -22.00 -36.43
N GLY A 857 62.63 -20.99 -37.30
CA GLY A 857 63.64 -21.04 -38.38
C GLY A 857 63.31 -20.29 -39.67
N ALA A 858 64.29 -19.49 -40.11
CA ALA A 858 64.57 -19.10 -41.50
C ALA A 858 63.61 -18.07 -42.16
N SER A 859 64.00 -16.80 -42.25
CA SER A 859 64.79 -16.18 -43.34
C SER A 859 64.00 -15.81 -44.60
N GLY A 860 64.17 -14.57 -45.07
CA GLY A 860 64.16 -14.28 -46.51
C GLY A 860 63.16 -13.22 -47.01
N TRP A 861 63.74 -12.09 -47.46
CA TRP A 861 63.47 -11.37 -48.72
C TRP A 861 62.05 -10.81 -48.99
N LYS A 862 61.87 -9.48 -49.09
CA LYS A 862 62.20 -8.51 -50.17
C LYS A 862 61.12 -8.37 -51.28
N VAL A 863 60.77 -7.10 -51.54
CA VAL A 863 60.41 -6.46 -52.85
C VAL A 863 58.92 -6.34 -53.24
N ASN A 864 58.41 -5.11 -53.07
CA ASN A 864 57.89 -4.13 -54.05
C ASN A 864 57.18 -4.54 -55.37
N ASN A 865 56.17 -3.69 -55.66
CA ASN A 865 55.74 -3.10 -56.96
C ASN A 865 54.76 -3.85 -57.90
N HIS A 866 53.59 -3.24 -58.09
CA HIS A 866 53.08 -2.59 -59.34
C HIS A 866 51.59 -2.23 -59.10
N LEU A 867 51.02 -1.02 -59.25
CA LEU A 867 51.06 0.09 -60.24
C LEU A 867 50.53 -0.24 -61.65
N LEU A 868 49.43 0.47 -61.97
CA LEU A 868 48.83 0.83 -63.28
C LEU A 868 47.80 -0.19 -63.83
N SER A 869 46.65 0.21 -64.39
CA SER A 869 46.39 1.39 -65.22
C SER A 869 44.89 1.78 -65.36
N THR A 870 44.63 3.09 -65.42
CA THR A 870 43.75 3.87 -66.35
C THR A 870 42.30 3.43 -66.61
N GLY A 871 41.28 4.30 -66.68
CA GLY A 871 41.19 5.76 -66.64
C GLY A 871 39.77 6.22 -67.03
N ALA A 872 39.41 7.47 -66.71
CA ALA A 872 38.53 8.36 -67.49
C ALA A 872 38.33 9.68 -66.71
N SER A 873 38.72 10.76 -67.37
CA SER A 873 38.66 12.16 -66.94
C SER A 873 37.24 12.73 -66.89
N GLY A 874 37.02 13.71 -66.01
CA GLY A 874 36.05 14.79 -66.26
C GLY A 874 35.23 15.24 -65.07
N TRP A 875 35.43 16.50 -64.66
CA TRP A 875 34.47 17.34 -63.92
C TRP A 875 34.18 17.02 -62.44
N LYS A 876 34.96 17.65 -61.53
CA LYS A 876 34.46 18.48 -60.40
C LYS A 876 35.56 18.69 -59.36
N PHE A 877 36.40 19.71 -59.57
CA PHE A 877 37.30 20.23 -58.53
C PHE A 877 36.86 21.60 -57.97
N VAL A 878 35.59 22.01 -58.15
CA VAL A 878 35.11 23.32 -57.62
C VAL A 878 33.78 23.23 -56.84
N SER A 879 33.11 22.07 -56.73
CA SER A 879 31.80 22.00 -56.04
C SER A 879 31.81 21.49 -54.59
N THR A 880 32.96 21.21 -53.98
CA THR A 880 33.01 20.62 -52.63
C THR A 880 33.51 21.58 -51.55
N ALA A 881 34.11 22.73 -51.91
CA ALA A 881 34.45 23.80 -50.96
C ALA A 881 33.30 24.81 -50.73
N VAL A 882 32.28 24.84 -51.61
CA VAL A 882 31.14 25.77 -51.50
C VAL A 882 29.91 25.15 -50.83
N LYS A 883 29.84 23.81 -50.71
CA LYS A 883 28.71 23.13 -50.07
C LYS A 883 28.86 23.01 -48.54
N ASP A 884 30.07 22.97 -48.02
CA ASP A 884 30.34 22.96 -46.57
C ASP A 884 30.38 24.36 -45.93
N MET A 885 30.45 25.42 -46.74
CA MET A 885 30.34 26.80 -46.24
C MET A 885 28.89 27.30 -46.18
N ARG A 886 27.95 26.71 -46.95
CA ARG A 886 26.53 27.11 -46.95
C ARG A 886 25.67 26.47 -45.84
N LEU A 887 26.12 25.39 -45.19
CA LEU A 887 25.42 24.81 -44.03
C LEU A 887 25.87 25.35 -42.67
N LYS A 888 26.93 26.18 -42.63
CA LYS A 888 27.45 26.79 -41.39
C LYS A 888 26.96 28.21 -41.09
N ILE A 889 26.13 28.82 -41.93
CA ILE A 889 25.64 30.20 -41.76
C ILE A 889 24.11 30.28 -41.49
N VAL A 890 23.36 29.19 -41.65
CA VAL A 890 21.89 29.19 -41.47
C VAL A 890 21.48 29.13 -39.98
N GLY A 891 22.31 28.58 -39.10
CA GLY A 891 22.03 28.51 -37.65
C GLY A 891 22.18 29.84 -36.90
N GLU A 892 23.13 30.70 -37.32
CA GLU A 892 23.40 31.97 -36.64
C GLU A 892 22.35 33.05 -36.98
N ARG A 893 21.76 33.04 -38.19
CA ARG A 893 20.69 33.98 -38.56
C ARG A 893 19.38 33.74 -37.80
N LYS A 894 19.01 32.50 -37.46
CA LYS A 894 17.77 32.23 -36.70
C LYS A 894 17.81 32.74 -35.26
N ASN A 895 18.96 32.66 -34.60
CA ASN A 895 19.13 33.19 -33.24
C ASN A 895 19.30 34.70 -33.22
N LEU A 896 19.96 35.29 -34.22
CA LEU A 896 20.05 36.75 -34.37
C LEU A 896 18.67 37.36 -34.69
N VAL A 897 17.87 36.70 -35.53
CA VAL A 897 16.48 37.10 -35.82
C VAL A 897 15.60 36.99 -34.58
N LEU A 898 15.75 35.95 -33.75
CA LEU A 898 15.02 35.83 -32.48
C LEU A 898 15.42 36.94 -31.49
N VAL A 899 16.71 37.26 -31.37
CA VAL A 899 17.20 38.37 -30.52
C VAL A 899 16.75 39.74 -31.06
N ILE A 900 16.74 39.94 -32.39
CA ILE A 900 16.25 41.17 -33.01
C ILE A 900 14.72 41.28 -32.85
N ILE A 901 13.97 40.18 -32.98
CA ILE A 901 12.51 40.15 -32.72
C ILE A 901 12.22 40.43 -31.24
N VAL A 902 13.01 39.89 -30.31
CA VAL A 902 12.89 40.16 -28.87
C VAL A 902 13.26 41.62 -28.54
N LEU A 903 14.31 42.17 -29.16
CA LEU A 903 14.69 43.58 -29.00
C LEU A 903 13.66 44.53 -29.64
N LEU A 904 13.03 44.14 -30.75
CA LEU A 904 11.93 44.88 -31.39
C LEU A 904 10.64 44.81 -30.56
N LEU A 905 10.31 43.65 -29.98
CA LEU A 905 9.21 43.48 -29.03
C LEU A 905 9.45 44.28 -27.75
N MET A 906 10.67 44.31 -27.23
CA MET A 906 11.07 45.13 -26.08
C MET A 906 11.01 46.63 -26.39
N ARG A 907 11.34 47.04 -27.63
CA ARG A 907 11.19 48.43 -28.11
C ARG A 907 9.72 48.81 -28.34
N PHE A 908 8.87 47.85 -28.67
CA PHE A 908 7.41 48.02 -28.80
C PHE A 908 6.75 48.19 -27.43
N ILE A 909 7.19 47.43 -26.42
CA ILE A 909 6.72 47.52 -25.02
C ILE A 909 7.17 48.83 -24.35
N GLY A 910 8.38 49.31 -24.67
CA GLY A 910 8.87 50.62 -24.21
C GLY A 910 8.08 51.83 -24.74
N HIS A 911 7.26 51.66 -25.78
CA HIS A 911 6.43 52.74 -26.34
C HIS A 911 4.98 52.73 -25.82
N THR A 912 4.58 51.71 -25.07
CA THR A 912 3.23 51.60 -24.48
C THR A 912 3.25 51.99 -23.00
N GLU A 913 3.43 53.28 -22.70
CA GLU A 913 3.42 53.84 -21.33
C GLU A 913 2.05 53.81 -20.61
N ARG A 914 1.11 52.91 -20.96
CA ARG A 914 -0.28 52.99 -20.45
C ARG A 914 -0.91 51.72 -19.85
N TYR A 915 -0.16 50.68 -19.51
CA TYR A 915 -0.74 49.52 -18.81
C TYR A 915 -0.03 49.18 -17.50
N THR A 916 -0.54 49.73 -16.41
CA THR A 916 -0.23 49.41 -15.01
C THR A 916 -1.00 48.18 -14.55
N ASP A 917 -0.71 47.00 -15.09
CA ASP A 917 -1.36 45.76 -14.64
C ASP A 917 -0.34 44.61 -14.46
N GLU A 918 -0.66 43.70 -13.53
CA GLU A 918 0.22 42.62 -13.01
C GLU A 918 0.71 41.68 -14.13
N SER A 919 -0.11 41.55 -15.19
CA SER A 919 0.17 40.84 -16.43
C SER A 919 1.40 41.38 -17.18
N SER A 920 1.62 42.69 -17.17
CA SER A 920 2.75 43.36 -17.83
C SER A 920 4.07 43.04 -17.13
N ALA A 921 4.06 42.96 -15.79
CA ALA A 921 5.23 42.61 -14.98
C ALA A 921 5.63 41.13 -15.18
N GLN A 922 4.65 40.23 -15.27
CA GLN A 922 4.88 38.82 -15.58
C GLN A 922 5.43 38.64 -17.00
N LEU A 923 4.95 39.42 -17.98
CA LEU A 923 5.43 39.37 -19.35
C LEU A 923 6.88 39.89 -19.46
N ILE A 924 7.23 40.96 -18.74
CA ILE A 924 8.62 41.46 -18.64
C ILE A 924 9.52 40.41 -18.01
N LEU A 925 9.10 39.74 -16.93
CA LEU A 925 9.86 38.66 -16.28
C LEU A 925 10.11 37.48 -17.23
N ILE A 926 9.10 37.08 -18.00
CA ILE A 926 9.21 36.01 -19.00
C ILE A 926 10.14 36.42 -20.14
N CYS A 927 10.02 37.65 -20.67
CA CYS A 927 10.91 38.17 -21.71
C CYS A 927 12.37 38.27 -21.23
N SER A 928 12.59 38.68 -19.97
CA SER A 928 13.92 38.72 -19.35
C SER A 928 14.51 37.31 -19.16
N LEU A 929 13.72 36.33 -18.71
CA LEU A 929 14.14 34.92 -18.60
C LEU A 929 14.48 34.29 -19.95
N ILE A 930 13.72 34.62 -21.00
CA ILE A 930 13.98 34.15 -22.38
C ILE A 930 15.24 34.80 -22.96
N ALA A 931 15.45 36.10 -22.73
CA ALA A 931 16.67 36.79 -23.16
C ALA A 931 17.91 36.25 -22.45
N VAL A 932 17.84 36.01 -21.14
CA VAL A 932 18.92 35.41 -20.34
C VAL A 932 19.22 33.99 -20.79
N THR A 933 18.20 33.15 -21.01
CA THR A 933 18.42 31.77 -21.49
C THR A 933 18.96 31.72 -22.92
N GLY A 934 18.58 32.64 -23.79
CA GLY A 934 19.16 32.82 -25.13
C GLY A 934 20.64 33.22 -25.09
N LEU A 935 20.99 34.17 -24.21
CA LEU A 935 22.37 34.63 -24.01
C LEU A 935 23.26 33.52 -23.41
N VAL A 936 22.73 32.76 -22.46
CA VAL A 936 23.39 31.61 -21.82
C VAL A 936 23.65 30.49 -22.84
N LYS A 937 22.72 30.23 -23.77
CA LYS A 937 22.94 29.29 -24.89
C LYS A 937 24.05 29.76 -25.82
N MET A 938 24.12 31.07 -26.13
CA MET A 938 25.20 31.64 -26.94
C MET A 938 26.58 31.55 -26.25
N LEU A 939 26.63 31.76 -24.94
CA LEU A 939 27.85 31.63 -24.13
C LEU A 939 28.30 30.16 -24.01
N ALA A 940 27.36 29.23 -23.80
CA ALA A 940 27.63 27.79 -23.74
C ALA A 940 28.16 27.23 -25.08
N VAL A 941 27.62 27.69 -26.21
CA VAL A 941 28.12 27.32 -27.56
C VAL A 941 29.53 27.87 -27.81
N SER A 942 29.84 29.06 -27.30
CA SER A 942 31.20 29.63 -27.36
C SER A 942 32.19 28.83 -26.49
N PHE A 943 31.73 28.32 -25.34
CA PHE A 943 32.51 27.48 -24.41
C PHE A 943 32.79 26.08 -24.97
N GLY A 944 31.81 25.47 -25.67
CA GLY A 944 31.96 24.17 -26.33
C GLY A 944 33.04 24.15 -27.42
N ARG A 945 33.36 25.30 -28.04
CA ARG A 945 34.46 25.42 -29.01
C ARG A 945 35.87 25.43 -28.35
N CYS A 946 35.99 25.77 -27.07
CA CYS A 946 37.28 25.74 -26.35
C CYS A 946 37.65 24.35 -25.81
N LEU A 947 36.67 23.50 -25.54
CA LEU A 947 36.89 22.17 -24.93
C LEU A 947 37.30 21.07 -25.93
N VAL A 948 37.26 21.34 -27.24
CA VAL A 948 37.47 20.32 -28.29
C VAL A 948 38.84 20.40 -28.98
N THR A 949 39.68 21.39 -28.66
CA THR A 949 41.06 21.48 -29.20
C THR A 949 42.10 21.03 -28.17
N PRO A 950 43.01 20.09 -28.49
CA PRO A 950 44.10 19.69 -27.60
C PRO A 950 44.97 20.89 -27.22
N VAL A 951 45.38 20.97 -25.95
CA VAL A 951 46.00 22.14 -25.30
C VAL A 951 47.43 22.46 -25.79
N GLU A 952 48.01 21.68 -26.69
CA GLU A 952 49.43 21.82 -27.04
C GLU A 952 49.75 22.81 -28.18
N ASN A 953 48.78 23.52 -28.78
CA ASN A 953 49.08 24.36 -29.96
C ASN A 953 48.40 25.75 -30.05
N ILE A 954 48.10 26.39 -28.92
CA ILE A 954 47.53 27.75 -28.93
C ILE A 954 48.61 28.81 -28.71
N ARG A 955 48.96 29.57 -29.77
CA ARG A 955 49.83 30.76 -29.68
C ARG A 955 49.22 31.83 -28.75
N SER A 956 50.06 32.47 -27.94
CA SER A 956 49.72 33.43 -26.87
C SER A 956 48.74 34.55 -27.26
N GLY A 957 48.75 35.01 -28.51
CA GLY A 957 47.84 36.05 -29.01
C GLY A 957 46.35 35.65 -29.09
N HIS A 958 46.04 34.37 -29.31
CA HIS A 958 44.64 33.89 -29.41
C HIS A 958 43.95 33.83 -28.05
N LYS A 959 44.73 33.56 -26.98
CA LYS A 959 44.25 33.56 -25.59
C LYS A 959 43.82 34.97 -25.15
N ILE A 960 44.58 36.00 -25.54
CA ILE A 960 44.30 37.41 -25.20
C ILE A 960 43.06 37.93 -25.94
N PHE A 961 42.88 37.55 -27.22
CA PHE A 961 41.71 37.94 -28.00
C PHE A 961 40.41 37.32 -27.46
N LEU A 962 40.42 36.03 -27.12
CA LEU A 962 39.27 35.34 -26.53
C LEU A 962 38.93 35.89 -25.13
N ASN A 963 39.93 36.25 -24.32
CA ASN A 963 39.71 36.83 -23.00
C ASN A 963 39.14 38.27 -23.09
N ARG A 964 39.55 39.07 -24.09
CA ARG A 964 38.94 40.38 -24.37
C ARG A 964 37.50 40.28 -24.87
N LEU A 965 37.18 39.27 -25.68
CA LEU A 965 35.81 39.04 -26.17
C LEU A 965 34.87 38.53 -25.06
N TYR A 966 35.40 37.69 -24.15
CA TYR A 966 34.69 37.21 -22.96
C TYR A 966 34.39 38.35 -21.98
N ASN A 967 35.39 39.19 -21.67
CA ASN A 967 35.20 40.34 -20.78
C ASN A 967 34.20 41.36 -21.35
N LYS A 968 34.22 41.65 -22.65
CA LYS A 968 33.22 42.57 -23.27
C LYS A 968 31.79 42.02 -23.21
N ARG A 969 31.59 40.71 -23.38
CA ARG A 969 30.26 40.07 -23.31
C ARG A 969 29.76 39.89 -21.87
N LEU A 970 30.68 39.69 -20.91
CA LEU A 970 30.36 39.63 -19.48
C LEU A 970 30.02 41.01 -18.90
N ILE A 971 30.70 42.08 -19.36
CA ILE A 971 30.36 43.47 -19.02
C ILE A 971 28.97 43.83 -19.58
N LEU A 972 28.63 43.38 -20.79
CA LEU A 972 27.28 43.55 -21.34
C LEU A 972 26.23 42.80 -20.51
N PHE A 973 26.53 41.58 -20.05
CA PHE A 973 25.65 40.81 -19.16
C PHE A 973 25.47 41.49 -17.81
N LEU A 974 26.55 41.94 -17.16
CA LEU A 974 26.49 42.68 -15.90
C LEU A 974 25.76 44.02 -16.05
N GLY A 975 25.95 44.73 -17.17
CA GLY A 975 25.22 45.96 -17.48
C GLY A 975 23.72 45.73 -17.65
N ILE A 976 23.31 44.68 -18.37
CA ILE A 976 21.90 44.29 -18.52
C ILE A 976 21.32 43.83 -17.17
N SER A 977 22.11 43.11 -16.37
CA SER A 977 21.72 42.62 -15.04
C SER A 977 21.47 43.77 -14.06
N LEU A 978 22.39 44.73 -14.00
CA LEU A 978 22.26 45.93 -13.19
C LEU A 978 21.11 46.82 -13.67
N TRP A 979 20.86 46.89 -14.98
CA TRP A 979 19.73 47.63 -15.53
C TRP A 979 18.38 46.95 -15.22
N VAL A 980 18.30 45.62 -15.29
CA VAL A 980 17.11 44.84 -14.88
C VAL A 980 16.83 44.99 -13.38
N ILE A 981 17.87 45.04 -12.54
CA ILE A 981 17.72 45.29 -11.10
C ILE A 981 17.28 46.75 -10.85
N ALA A 982 17.85 47.73 -11.56
CA ALA A 982 17.50 49.15 -11.41
C ALA A 982 16.08 49.47 -11.91
N VAL A 983 15.62 48.84 -13.00
CA VAL A 983 14.24 48.98 -13.50
C VAL A 983 13.24 48.15 -12.67
N GLY A 984 13.66 46.97 -12.21
CA GLY A 984 12.85 46.04 -11.42
C GLY A 984 12.53 46.54 -10.00
N GLN A 985 13.38 47.39 -9.41
CA GLN A 985 13.11 48.01 -8.09
C GLN A 985 11.83 48.86 -8.04
N ARG A 986 11.28 49.29 -9.18
CA ARG A 986 10.00 50.01 -9.25
C ARG A 986 8.76 49.10 -9.29
N PHE A 987 8.91 47.79 -9.52
CA PHE A 987 7.79 46.89 -9.83
C PHE A 987 7.86 45.49 -9.21
N LEU A 988 8.96 45.12 -8.52
CA LEU A 988 9.19 43.79 -7.95
C LEU A 988 9.23 43.83 -6.41
N THR A 989 8.74 42.78 -5.76
CA THR A 989 8.82 42.65 -4.29
C THR A 989 10.24 42.32 -3.82
N SER A 990 10.56 42.63 -2.57
CA SER A 990 11.89 42.41 -1.97
C SER A 990 12.34 40.95 -2.05
N GLU A 991 11.40 40.00 -1.92
CA GLU A 991 11.66 38.56 -2.07
C GLU A 991 11.97 38.16 -3.52
N GLN A 992 11.34 38.78 -4.51
CA GLN A 992 11.61 38.53 -5.93
C GLN A 992 12.97 39.10 -6.36
N ILE A 993 13.37 40.25 -5.82
CA ILE A 993 14.71 40.81 -6.03
C ILE A 993 15.77 39.91 -5.40
N ALA A 994 15.53 39.40 -4.18
CA ALA A 994 16.41 38.43 -3.53
C ALA A 994 16.52 37.12 -4.35
N PHE A 995 15.43 36.64 -4.94
CA PHE A 995 15.42 35.48 -5.83
C PHE A 995 16.21 35.71 -7.12
N ILE A 996 16.07 36.88 -7.76
CA ILE A 996 16.85 37.23 -8.96
C ILE A 996 18.35 37.30 -8.62
N ILE A 997 18.70 37.91 -7.49
CA ILE A 997 20.09 37.97 -7.01
C ILE A 997 20.61 36.56 -6.70
N TYR A 998 19.80 35.70 -6.06
CA TYR A 998 20.16 34.31 -5.76
C TYR A 998 20.35 33.47 -7.03
N LEU A 999 19.47 33.63 -8.02
CA LEU A 999 19.57 32.98 -9.32
C LEU A 999 20.81 33.45 -10.09
N MET A 1000 21.13 34.75 -10.03
CA MET A 1000 22.31 35.34 -10.65
C MET A 1000 23.61 34.88 -9.97
N ALA A 1001 23.66 34.87 -8.63
CA ALA A 1001 24.79 34.36 -7.87
C ALA A 1001 25.00 32.87 -8.12
N SER A 1002 23.92 32.09 -8.19
CA SER A 1002 23.95 30.66 -8.53
C SER A 1002 24.42 30.42 -9.96
N LEU A 1003 24.01 31.25 -10.92
CA LEU A 1003 24.48 31.17 -12.32
C LEU A 1003 25.96 31.57 -12.44
N VAL A 1004 26.41 32.58 -11.70
CA VAL A 1004 27.83 32.97 -11.63
C VAL A 1004 28.65 31.83 -11.02
N LEU A 1005 28.16 31.13 -9.99
CA LEU A 1005 28.78 29.93 -9.41
C LEU A 1005 28.93 28.78 -10.42
N VAL A 1006 27.92 28.58 -11.29
CA VAL A 1006 27.97 27.57 -12.35
C VAL A 1006 28.94 27.95 -13.47
N ILE A 1007 29.18 29.25 -13.69
CA ILE A 1007 30.03 29.77 -14.78
C ILE A 1007 31.50 30.00 -14.35
N THR A 1008 31.79 30.23 -13.06
CA THR A 1008 33.11 30.68 -12.56
C THR A 1008 33.87 29.63 -11.72
N SER A 1009 33.80 28.36 -12.10
CA SER A 1009 34.49 27.26 -11.40
C SER A 1009 36.04 27.26 -11.48
N VAL A 1010 36.71 28.39 -11.78
CA VAL A 1010 38.17 28.40 -12.04
C VAL A 1010 38.98 29.57 -11.45
N THR A 1011 38.42 30.61 -10.78
CA THR A 1011 39.30 31.68 -10.22
C THR A 1011 38.92 32.16 -8.82
N THR A 1012 39.83 31.91 -7.86
CA THR A 1012 39.79 32.30 -6.43
C THR A 1012 39.57 33.80 -6.19
N GLY A 1013 40.00 34.67 -7.12
CA GLY A 1013 39.80 36.12 -7.02
C GLY A 1013 38.34 36.59 -7.16
N LEU A 1014 37.50 35.88 -7.93
CA LEU A 1014 36.09 36.27 -8.13
C LEU A 1014 35.19 35.84 -6.97
N LEU A 1015 35.51 34.70 -6.33
CA LEU A 1015 34.86 34.22 -5.11
C LEU A 1015 35.09 35.21 -3.95
N LEU A 1016 36.29 35.78 -3.83
CA LEU A 1016 36.58 36.77 -2.80
C LEU A 1016 35.77 38.08 -3.00
N ILE A 1017 35.66 38.56 -4.24
CA ILE A 1017 34.92 39.79 -4.57
C ILE A 1017 33.40 39.59 -4.37
N THR A 1018 32.86 38.43 -4.74
CA THR A 1018 31.44 38.09 -4.49
C THR A 1018 31.14 37.94 -3.00
N SER A 1019 32.06 37.35 -2.23
CA SER A 1019 31.97 37.25 -0.77
C SER A 1019 31.96 38.63 -0.10
N LEU A 1020 32.88 39.52 -0.51
CA LEU A 1020 32.97 40.90 0.00
C LEU A 1020 31.73 41.74 -0.38
N SER A 1021 31.17 41.50 -1.57
CA SER A 1021 29.95 42.19 -2.04
C SER A 1021 28.70 41.73 -1.27
N LEU A 1022 28.59 40.43 -0.96
CA LEU A 1022 27.53 39.85 -0.13
C LEU A 1022 27.64 40.32 1.33
N MET A 1023 28.87 40.44 1.84
CA MET A 1023 29.15 40.96 3.18
C MET A 1023 28.77 42.44 3.29
N ALA A 1024 29.14 43.27 2.30
CA ALA A 1024 28.72 44.67 2.24
C ALA A 1024 27.18 44.82 2.16
N PHE A 1025 26.51 43.92 1.44
CA PHE A 1025 25.04 43.91 1.35
C PHE A 1025 24.37 43.45 2.64
N SER A 1026 24.99 42.52 3.38
CA SER A 1026 24.51 42.10 4.70
C SER A 1026 24.57 43.22 5.75
N LEU A 1027 25.61 44.08 5.66
CA LEU A 1027 25.80 45.24 6.53
C LEU A 1027 24.83 46.40 6.22
N LEU A 1028 24.26 46.43 5.01
CA LEU A 1028 23.29 47.43 4.57
C LEU A 1028 21.83 46.95 4.71
N SER A 1029 21.61 45.71 5.17
CA SER A 1029 20.28 45.12 5.31
C SER A 1029 19.67 45.41 6.68
N ASN A 1030 18.55 46.14 6.72
CA ASN A 1030 17.81 46.44 7.95
C ASN A 1030 16.98 45.27 8.51
N GLN A 1031 17.09 44.04 7.96
CA GLN A 1031 16.31 42.89 8.42
C GLN A 1031 17.20 41.73 8.89
N ALA A 1032 17.05 41.37 10.16
CA ALA A 1032 17.91 40.40 10.86
C ALA A 1032 17.96 39.01 10.20
N VAL A 1033 16.85 38.53 9.64
CA VAL A 1033 16.77 37.20 8.99
C VAL A 1033 17.57 37.16 7.68
N VAL A 1034 17.52 38.24 6.89
CA VAL A 1034 18.24 38.37 5.63
C VAL A 1034 19.74 38.52 5.89
N ALA A 1035 20.12 39.29 6.91
CA ALA A 1035 21.50 39.39 7.36
C ALA A 1035 22.06 38.04 7.86
N GLN A 1036 21.26 37.25 8.60
CA GLN A 1036 21.66 35.91 9.08
C GLN A 1036 21.88 34.92 7.93
N GLN A 1037 20.98 34.90 6.94
CA GLN A 1037 21.11 34.00 5.78
C GLN A 1037 22.28 34.40 4.87
N LEU A 1038 22.51 35.71 4.66
CA LEU A 1038 23.66 36.24 3.94
C LEU A 1038 24.98 35.95 4.66
N ALA A 1039 25.00 36.05 5.99
CA ALA A 1039 26.18 35.70 6.80
C ALA A 1039 26.53 34.22 6.66
N ILE A 1040 25.56 33.31 6.79
CA ILE A 1040 25.76 31.86 6.62
C ILE A 1040 26.30 31.54 5.21
N LEU A 1041 25.75 32.18 4.17
CA LEU A 1041 26.22 32.01 2.80
C LEU A 1041 27.66 32.52 2.63
N THR A 1042 28.00 33.65 3.25
CA THR A 1042 29.35 34.22 3.24
C THR A 1042 30.35 33.30 3.95
N TYR A 1043 29.97 32.70 5.08
CA TYR A 1043 30.79 31.70 5.79
C TYR A 1043 30.99 30.42 4.98
N LEU A 1044 29.95 29.93 4.29
CA LEU A 1044 30.06 28.76 3.40
C LEU A 1044 30.97 29.04 2.20
N LEU A 1045 30.94 30.25 1.66
CA LEU A 1045 31.81 30.68 0.55
C LEU A 1045 33.27 30.86 1.00
N LEU A 1046 33.51 31.48 2.15
CA LEU A 1046 34.84 31.58 2.75
C LEU A 1046 35.41 30.20 3.08
N PHE A 1047 34.59 29.30 3.62
CA PHE A 1047 34.98 27.91 3.88
C PHE A 1047 35.34 27.18 2.59
N ALA A 1048 34.56 27.35 1.51
CA ALA A 1048 34.89 26.78 0.20
C ALA A 1048 36.22 27.32 -0.37
N VAL A 1049 36.52 28.61 -0.18
CA VAL A 1049 37.79 29.23 -0.60
C VAL A 1049 38.97 28.68 0.19
N VAL A 1050 38.86 28.59 1.52
CA VAL A 1050 39.90 28.04 2.39
C VAL A 1050 40.12 26.55 2.09
N PHE A 1051 39.04 25.79 1.90
CA PHE A 1051 39.10 24.37 1.56
C PHE A 1051 39.73 24.13 0.19
N GLN A 1052 39.47 25.00 -0.79
CA GLN A 1052 40.09 24.93 -2.11
C GLN A 1052 41.58 25.30 -2.06
N GLN A 1053 41.99 26.30 -1.26
CA GLN A 1053 43.41 26.61 -1.03
C GLN A 1053 44.17 25.46 -0.34
N ILE A 1054 43.51 24.73 0.58
CA ILE A 1054 44.06 23.53 1.23
C ILE A 1054 44.27 22.39 0.22
N ILE A 1055 43.39 22.26 -0.78
CA ILE A 1055 43.51 21.23 -1.83
C ILE A 1055 44.62 21.58 -2.83
N GLU A 1056 44.81 22.86 -3.13
CA GLU A 1056 45.76 23.32 -4.16
C GLU A 1056 47.21 23.46 -3.65
N ASN A 1057 47.46 23.76 -2.37
CA ASN A 1057 48.82 23.98 -1.84
C ASN A 1057 49.33 22.84 -0.93
N LYS A 1058 50.28 22.03 -1.43
CA LYS A 1058 50.92 20.94 -0.67
C LYS A 1058 51.98 21.37 0.36
N LYS A 1059 52.23 22.67 0.59
CA LYS A 1059 53.14 23.15 1.65
C LYS A 1059 52.67 24.46 2.27
N SER A 1060 52.64 24.46 3.61
CA SER A 1060 52.42 25.57 4.57
C SER A 1060 51.17 26.44 4.37
N VAL A 1061 50.13 26.15 5.14
CA VAL A 1061 49.04 27.10 5.43
C VAL A 1061 49.58 28.17 6.39
N ASN A 1062 49.39 29.44 6.05
CA ASN A 1062 49.83 30.57 6.87
C ASN A 1062 48.84 30.78 8.04
N ALA A 1063 49.34 30.85 9.26
CA ALA A 1063 48.52 30.84 10.50
C ALA A 1063 47.59 32.05 10.69
N GLN A 1064 47.72 33.11 9.86
CA GLN A 1064 46.81 34.26 9.86
C GLN A 1064 45.55 34.07 8.99
N ALA A 1065 45.47 33.02 8.17
CA ALA A 1065 44.32 32.75 7.29
C ALA A 1065 43.37 31.66 7.83
N LEU A 1066 43.77 30.94 8.89
CA LEU A 1066 42.90 30.08 9.69
C LEU A 1066 42.21 30.95 10.75
#